data_AF-A0A812QJ70-F1
#
_entry.id   AF-A0A812QJ70-F1
#
_cell.length_a   1.000
_cell.length_b   1.000
_cell.length_c   1.000
_cell.angle_alpha   90.00
_cell.angle_beta   90.00
_cell.angle_gamma   90.00
#
_symmetry.space_group_name_H-M   'P 1'
#
loop_
_entity.id
_entity.type
_entity.pdbx_description
1 polymer ?
#
loop_
_entity_poly.entity_id
_entity_poly.type
_entity_poly.pdbx_seq_one_letter_code
_entity_poly.pdbx_strand_id
1 'polypeptide(L)'
;MHSSWGTVGFQVTFQGSSRLVAKLRPYRVKMYHTCRINGREIVLQHETGDMVIATGLPTAETHTIWCGRNTEAFYGKTILEELLVDAGTQFLEPPSLDDQLRLEFIGDSITAGWVVLNSAGSYINQNQTGEDIFQTWDRHLADAWGTADWRAVARTGIGIFPYQAYGIQFHAVQNRFLCSEYSSSVCCAVPWDFALWQADVVVINMGTNDYIPLNPNKPSASRFQGGYEELLTTVRAKYPGALILCLMPLAYTCDTESRYNDMYQGLTDAVRAQQDEKIRLHTTGTREAPWLNCYSDYVDGTHPTREGGRKFAERLLPSLTPDVRRFFPQKCGGTGPRCTPEGKPTTVTVTPRQTTTRSTSKATTGTVSTSTASTEAESILHQLCCELPIMRWGAVHGCWGSSNYDPNSADDSLINDRSHDDKRRHNIYWTRIYRFGVLLSRLCRFPEGLQHGGAEFFLHQLCCELPIMRGGALHGWPEYLVRSAEEKADLLFDKEVLELGAGVAALPASIAARLGARRVVASDGLEAEAPTVPAQPIHLQGVLEQMRQNLAQNAPTVEIRSIPWLPAGRRSYRHKDQFDVILFADGIYTERGALLLADAATALLRPSGVLLGALPDLRSGIESFEDDLRSRGLTPSEVLLDEDMISAASRPYDEVSESMSRVKVPLTSEYFVFHHWSVACYAGPEARSLYFDVSPGRET
;
A
#
# COMPACT_ATOMS: atom_id res chain seq x y z
N MET A 1 -1.42 -19.09 -18.83
CA MET A 1 -0.51 -17.96 -18.48
C MET A 1 -0.43 -17.87 -16.98
N HIS A 2 0.76 -17.64 -16.40
CA HIS A 2 0.95 -17.46 -14.96
C HIS A 2 1.98 -16.36 -14.74
N SER A 3 1.57 -15.24 -14.13
CA SER A 3 2.47 -14.12 -13.84
C SER A 3 1.83 -13.15 -12.86
N SER A 4 2.64 -12.37 -12.15
CA SER A 4 2.20 -11.30 -11.26
C SER A 4 2.47 -9.90 -11.81
N TRP A 5 3.48 -9.71 -12.65
CA TRP A 5 3.95 -8.38 -13.05
C TRP A 5 2.86 -7.55 -13.76
N GLY A 6 2.89 -6.24 -13.55
CA GLY A 6 2.04 -5.30 -14.29
C GLY A 6 2.30 -5.43 -15.80
N THR A 7 1.30 -5.11 -16.63
CA THR A 7 1.26 -5.30 -18.09
C THR A 7 1.21 -6.74 -18.60
N VAL A 8 1.39 -7.75 -17.74
CA VAL A 8 1.36 -9.14 -18.21
C VAL A 8 0.01 -9.50 -18.79
N GLY A 9 0.03 -10.24 -19.89
CA GLY A 9 -1.14 -10.38 -20.74
C GLY A 9 -1.02 -11.45 -21.80
N PHE A 10 -2.02 -11.48 -22.67
CA PHE A 10 -2.08 -12.39 -23.81
C PHE A 10 -2.60 -11.66 -25.05
N GLN A 11 -2.23 -12.18 -26.23
CA GLN A 11 -2.77 -11.79 -27.52
C GLN A 11 -3.39 -13.00 -28.19
N VAL A 12 -4.55 -12.84 -28.79
CA VAL A 12 -5.23 -13.88 -29.54
C VAL A 12 -5.81 -13.31 -30.83
N THR A 13 -5.64 -14.04 -31.93
CA THR A 13 -6.27 -13.74 -33.21
C THR A 13 -7.16 -14.91 -33.61
N PHE A 14 -8.40 -14.64 -34.00
CA PHE A 14 -9.36 -15.68 -34.38
C PHE A 14 -10.41 -15.17 -35.37
N GLN A 15 -11.08 -16.11 -36.05
CA GLN A 15 -12.25 -15.89 -36.90
C GLN A 15 -13.34 -16.93 -36.55
N GLY A 16 -14.61 -16.57 -36.74
CA GLY A 16 -15.73 -17.49 -36.53
C GLY A 16 -16.37 -17.47 -35.14
N SER A 17 -15.93 -16.58 -34.24
CA SER A 17 -16.54 -16.41 -32.92
C SER A 17 -17.24 -15.07 -32.77
N SER A 18 -18.40 -15.06 -32.13
CA SER A 18 -19.11 -13.85 -31.72
C SER A 18 -18.67 -13.33 -30.36
N ARG A 19 -17.83 -14.08 -29.65
CA ARG A 19 -17.40 -13.75 -28.29
C ARG A 19 -15.98 -14.20 -27.99
N LEU A 20 -15.39 -13.55 -26.99
CA LEU A 20 -14.19 -14.02 -26.31
C LEU A 20 -14.40 -13.89 -24.80
N VAL A 21 -14.16 -14.96 -24.08
CA VAL A 21 -14.22 -15.00 -22.61
C VAL A 21 -12.92 -15.60 -22.10
N ALA A 22 -12.33 -15.01 -21.06
CA ALA A 22 -11.17 -15.55 -20.38
C ALA A 22 -11.57 -16.17 -19.05
N LYS A 23 -11.24 -17.45 -18.87
CA LYS A 23 -11.32 -18.12 -17.58
C LYS A 23 -10.05 -17.81 -16.79
N LEU A 24 -10.17 -16.82 -15.92
CA LEU A 24 -9.11 -16.40 -15.02
C LEU A 24 -9.36 -17.02 -13.65
N ARG A 25 -8.31 -17.57 -13.03
CA ARG A 25 -8.41 -18.01 -11.64
C ARG A 25 -8.71 -16.81 -10.74
N PRO A 26 -9.75 -16.85 -9.89
CA PRO A 26 -9.99 -15.83 -8.88
C PRO A 26 -8.76 -15.63 -7.99
N TYR A 27 -8.53 -14.39 -7.57
CA TYR A 27 -7.53 -14.05 -6.58
C TYR A 27 -8.17 -13.23 -5.45
N ARG A 28 -7.45 -13.07 -4.33
CA ARG A 28 -8.00 -12.46 -3.10
C ARG A 28 -8.47 -11.04 -3.28
N VAL A 29 -7.92 -10.34 -4.27
CA VAL A 29 -8.24 -8.96 -4.60
C VAL A 29 -8.75 -8.86 -6.03
N LYS A 30 -9.61 -7.87 -6.23
CA LYS A 30 -10.10 -7.45 -7.54
C LYS A 30 -8.95 -7.04 -8.46
N MET A 31 -8.96 -7.58 -9.68
CA MET A 31 -7.96 -7.30 -10.69
C MET A 31 -8.55 -6.51 -11.85
N TYR A 32 -7.74 -5.65 -12.46
CA TYR A 32 -8.11 -4.84 -13.61
C TYR A 32 -7.26 -5.22 -14.82
N HIS A 33 -7.90 -5.31 -15.98
CA HIS A 33 -7.26 -5.69 -17.24
C HIS A 33 -7.70 -4.75 -18.37
N THR A 34 -6.73 -4.19 -19.08
CA THR A 34 -6.95 -3.38 -20.27
C THR A 34 -6.94 -4.31 -21.47
N CYS A 35 -8.06 -4.39 -22.16
CA CYS A 35 -8.23 -5.19 -23.36
C CYS A 35 -8.41 -4.29 -24.58
N ARG A 36 -7.54 -4.46 -25.57
CA ARG A 36 -7.63 -3.82 -26.87
C ARG A 36 -8.29 -4.77 -27.87
N ILE A 37 -9.54 -4.46 -28.22
CA ILE A 37 -10.38 -5.23 -29.13
C ILE A 37 -10.43 -4.50 -30.46
N ASN A 38 -9.79 -5.05 -31.50
CA ASN A 38 -9.73 -4.44 -32.83
C ASN A 38 -9.31 -2.95 -32.80
N GLY A 39 -8.36 -2.62 -31.92
CA GLY A 39 -7.84 -1.25 -31.74
C GLY A 39 -8.58 -0.38 -30.73
N ARG A 40 -9.74 -0.80 -30.22
CA ARG A 40 -10.45 -0.09 -29.14
C ARG A 40 -10.11 -0.68 -27.78
N GLU A 41 -9.66 0.16 -26.86
CA GLU A 41 -9.36 -0.25 -25.48
C GLU A 41 -10.60 -0.16 -24.58
N ILE A 42 -10.72 -1.15 -23.70
CA ILE A 42 -11.67 -1.18 -22.59
C ILE A 42 -10.93 -1.67 -21.33
N VAL A 43 -11.36 -1.20 -20.16
CA VAL A 43 -10.88 -1.71 -18.88
C VAL A 43 -11.93 -2.65 -18.32
N LEU A 44 -11.52 -3.87 -18.00
CA LEU A 44 -12.35 -4.93 -17.44
C LEU A 44 -11.92 -5.23 -16.01
N GLN A 45 -12.91 -5.49 -15.16
CA GLN A 45 -12.70 -5.93 -13.79
C GLN A 45 -12.92 -7.44 -13.71
N HIS A 46 -12.07 -8.12 -12.95
CA HIS A 46 -12.23 -9.53 -12.61
C HIS A 46 -12.00 -9.74 -11.11
N GLU A 47 -12.86 -10.55 -10.48
CA GLU A 47 -12.78 -10.90 -9.06
C GLU A 47 -13.10 -12.39 -8.90
N THR A 48 -14.25 -12.81 -9.43
CA THR A 48 -14.67 -14.21 -9.49
C THR A 48 -15.26 -14.56 -10.86
N GLY A 49 -15.30 -15.85 -11.18
CA GLY A 49 -15.94 -16.36 -12.40
C GLY A 49 -15.17 -16.04 -13.68
N ASP A 50 -15.89 -16.05 -14.80
CA ASP A 50 -15.31 -15.82 -16.13
C ASP A 50 -15.29 -14.32 -16.47
N MET A 51 -14.19 -13.85 -17.06
CA MET A 51 -14.07 -12.49 -17.57
C MET A 51 -14.54 -12.42 -19.03
N VAL A 52 -15.74 -11.87 -19.25
CA VAL A 52 -16.27 -11.63 -20.61
C VAL A 52 -15.54 -10.45 -21.25
N ILE A 53 -14.73 -10.74 -22.28
CA ILE A 53 -13.91 -9.72 -22.95
C ILE A 53 -14.67 -9.04 -24.07
N ALA A 54 -15.36 -9.82 -24.90
CA ALA A 54 -16.11 -9.32 -26.03
C ALA A 54 -17.32 -10.21 -26.32
N THR A 55 -18.40 -9.58 -26.79
CA THR A 55 -19.63 -10.23 -27.28
C THR A 55 -20.15 -9.49 -28.50
N GLY A 56 -20.89 -10.17 -29.37
CA GLY A 56 -21.46 -9.56 -30.58
C GLY A 56 -20.41 -9.24 -31.65
N LEU A 57 -19.27 -9.94 -31.63
CA LEU A 57 -18.26 -9.83 -32.68
C LEU A 57 -18.81 -10.40 -34.00
N PRO A 58 -18.63 -9.71 -35.15
CA PRO A 58 -19.01 -10.26 -36.45
C PRO A 58 -18.20 -11.53 -36.78
N THR A 59 -18.85 -12.70 -36.78
CA THR A 59 -18.17 -14.00 -36.96
C THR A 59 -17.44 -14.15 -38.31
N ALA A 60 -17.86 -13.39 -39.32
CA ALA A 60 -17.21 -13.37 -40.64
C ALA A 60 -15.87 -12.61 -40.64
N GLU A 61 -15.59 -11.78 -39.63
CA GLU A 61 -14.37 -10.98 -39.54
C GLU A 61 -13.28 -11.69 -38.73
N THR A 62 -12.03 -11.28 -38.98
CA THR A 62 -10.90 -11.65 -38.13
C THR A 62 -10.77 -10.63 -37.00
N HIS A 63 -10.67 -11.13 -35.77
CA HIS A 63 -10.49 -10.32 -34.57
C HIS A 63 -9.08 -10.53 -34.02
N THR A 64 -8.42 -9.44 -33.63
CA THR A 64 -7.19 -9.48 -32.83
C THR A 64 -7.45 -8.76 -31.51
N ILE A 65 -7.30 -9.51 -30.42
CA ILE A 65 -7.55 -9.01 -29.07
C ILE A 65 -6.28 -9.21 -28.26
N TRP A 66 -5.86 -8.12 -27.61
CA TRP A 66 -4.79 -8.14 -26.62
C TRP A 66 -5.36 -7.72 -25.27
N CYS A 67 -4.99 -8.38 -24.19
CA CYS A 67 -5.37 -7.99 -22.83
C CYS A 67 -4.15 -8.03 -21.93
N GLY A 68 -3.95 -7.00 -21.12
CA GLY A 68 -2.87 -6.93 -20.12
C GLY A 68 -3.36 -6.41 -18.77
N ARG A 69 -2.70 -6.83 -17.70
CA ARG A 69 -3.02 -6.45 -16.31
C ARG A 69 -2.62 -5.01 -16.01
N ASN A 70 -3.52 -4.24 -15.39
CA ASN A 70 -3.29 -2.83 -15.03
C ASN A 70 -2.47 -2.69 -13.74
N THR A 71 -2.70 -3.56 -12.76
CA THR A 71 -2.17 -3.43 -11.40
C THR A 71 -0.81 -4.10 -11.24
N GLU A 72 -0.03 -3.63 -10.27
CA GLU A 72 1.32 -4.09 -9.97
C GLU A 72 1.35 -5.51 -9.39
N ALA A 73 2.56 -6.04 -9.26
CA ALA A 73 2.79 -7.42 -8.88
C ALA A 73 2.42 -7.78 -7.44
N PHE A 74 2.34 -6.79 -6.55
CA PHE A 74 2.00 -6.98 -5.15
C PHE A 74 0.60 -7.56 -4.93
N TYR A 75 -0.35 -7.23 -5.82
CA TYR A 75 -1.74 -7.70 -5.71
C TYR A 75 -1.94 -9.19 -5.99
N GLY A 76 -0.86 -9.90 -6.35
CA GLY A 76 -0.88 -11.34 -6.58
C GLY A 76 -0.80 -11.70 -8.04
N LYS A 77 -1.32 -12.87 -8.42
CA LYS A 77 -1.06 -13.50 -9.71
C LYS A 77 -2.29 -13.48 -10.63
N THR A 78 -2.05 -13.23 -11.90
CA THR A 78 -3.04 -13.47 -12.96
C THR A 78 -2.77 -14.84 -13.58
N ILE A 79 -3.72 -15.76 -13.41
CA ILE A 79 -3.65 -17.12 -13.98
C ILE A 79 -4.75 -17.26 -15.03
N LEU A 80 -4.37 -17.28 -16.30
CA LEU A 80 -5.26 -17.64 -17.41
C LEU A 80 -5.28 -19.14 -17.57
N GLU A 81 -6.42 -19.75 -17.31
CA GLU A 81 -6.66 -21.18 -17.43
C GLU A 81 -7.15 -21.54 -18.84
N GLU A 82 -8.10 -20.78 -19.38
CA GLU A 82 -8.72 -21.09 -20.67
C GLU A 82 -9.26 -19.83 -21.38
N LEU A 83 -9.30 -19.87 -22.72
CA LEU A 83 -10.02 -18.91 -23.55
C LEU A 83 -11.23 -19.61 -24.17
N LEU A 84 -12.44 -19.08 -23.91
CA LEU A 84 -13.69 -19.63 -24.42
C LEU A 84 -14.18 -18.79 -25.61
N VAL A 85 -14.48 -19.49 -26.69
CA VAL A 85 -14.99 -18.96 -27.96
C VAL A 85 -16.14 -19.83 -28.45
N ASP A 86 -16.80 -19.44 -29.54
CA ASP A 86 -17.87 -20.25 -30.13
C ASP A 86 -17.33 -21.50 -30.84
N ALA A 87 -18.16 -22.54 -30.93
CA ALA A 87 -17.78 -23.76 -31.63
C ALA A 87 -17.48 -23.49 -33.11
N GLY A 88 -16.40 -24.09 -33.64
CA GLY A 88 -15.95 -23.86 -35.01
C GLY A 88 -15.06 -22.63 -35.20
N THR A 89 -14.69 -21.93 -34.12
CA THR A 89 -13.71 -20.84 -34.17
C THR A 89 -12.36 -21.34 -34.67
N GLN A 90 -11.77 -20.61 -35.61
CA GLN A 90 -10.41 -20.82 -36.07
C GLN A 90 -9.48 -19.83 -35.38
N PHE A 91 -8.54 -20.34 -34.58
CA PHE A 91 -7.41 -19.54 -34.09
C PHE A 91 -6.38 -19.33 -35.20
N LEU A 92 -5.85 -18.12 -35.28
CA LEU A 92 -4.88 -17.67 -36.27
C LEU A 92 -3.62 -17.17 -35.56
N GLU A 93 -2.50 -17.15 -36.27
CA GLU A 93 -1.27 -16.58 -35.74
C GLU A 93 -1.44 -15.08 -35.48
N PRO A 94 -1.13 -14.59 -34.28
CA PRO A 94 -1.20 -13.17 -33.99
C PRO A 94 -0.18 -12.37 -34.82
N PRO A 95 -0.44 -11.07 -35.09
CA PRO A 95 0.56 -10.21 -35.72
C PRO A 95 1.89 -10.22 -34.96
N SER A 96 2.99 -10.52 -35.66
CA SER A 96 4.34 -10.49 -35.06
C SER A 96 4.71 -9.07 -34.61
N LEU A 97 5.45 -9.00 -33.51
CA LEU A 97 6.01 -7.78 -32.94
C LEU A 97 7.53 -7.67 -33.16
N ASP A 98 8.14 -8.56 -33.94
CA ASP A 98 9.61 -8.66 -34.05
C ASP A 98 10.28 -7.40 -34.61
N ASP A 99 9.58 -6.68 -35.49
CA ASP A 99 10.03 -5.41 -36.07
C ASP A 99 9.82 -4.20 -35.13
N GLN A 100 9.15 -4.39 -33.99
CA GLN A 100 8.92 -3.34 -33.00
C GLN A 100 10.05 -3.31 -31.97
N LEU A 101 10.19 -2.16 -31.30
CA LEU A 101 11.09 -2.05 -30.15
C LEU A 101 10.57 -2.88 -28.98
N ARG A 102 11.42 -3.73 -28.43
CA ARG A 102 11.19 -4.42 -27.16
C ARG A 102 11.60 -3.51 -26.00
N LEU A 103 10.62 -3.04 -25.23
CA LEU A 103 10.85 -2.10 -24.12
C LEU A 103 10.65 -2.78 -22.77
N GLU A 104 11.58 -2.55 -21.85
CA GLU A 104 11.37 -2.92 -20.46
C GLU A 104 11.54 -1.71 -19.55
N PHE A 105 10.54 -1.46 -18.73
CA PHE A 105 10.59 -0.45 -17.68
C PHE A 105 10.95 -1.11 -16.36
N ILE A 106 11.93 -0.56 -15.65
CA ILE A 106 12.28 -0.94 -14.28
C ILE A 106 11.99 0.27 -13.40
N GLY A 107 11.08 0.11 -12.44
CA GLY A 107 10.60 1.27 -11.68
C GLY A 107 9.95 0.94 -10.35
N ASP A 108 9.45 2.01 -9.73
CA ASP A 108 8.73 1.97 -8.47
C ASP A 108 7.23 2.24 -8.67
N SER A 109 6.56 2.83 -7.68
CA SER A 109 5.16 3.23 -7.73
C SER A 109 4.82 4.16 -8.89
N ILE A 110 5.77 4.99 -9.34
CA ILE A 110 5.56 5.93 -10.44
C ILE A 110 5.39 5.17 -11.78
N THR A 111 6.13 4.07 -11.96
CA THR A 111 6.00 3.19 -13.12
C THR A 111 4.85 2.21 -12.96
N ALA A 112 4.58 1.72 -11.73
CA ALA A 112 3.45 0.85 -11.45
C ALA A 112 2.08 1.53 -11.68
N GLY A 113 2.05 2.86 -11.61
CA GLY A 113 0.83 3.65 -11.78
C GLY A 113 0.05 3.82 -10.49
N TRP A 114 0.71 3.71 -9.33
CA TRP A 114 0.09 3.92 -8.03
C TRP A 114 -0.66 5.25 -8.00
N VAL A 115 -1.95 5.19 -7.61
CA VAL A 115 -2.89 6.32 -7.53
C VAL A 115 -3.01 7.18 -8.79
N VAL A 116 -2.51 6.75 -9.95
CA VAL A 116 -2.49 7.56 -11.19
C VAL A 116 -3.89 7.99 -11.62
N LEU A 117 -4.91 7.20 -11.29
CA LEU A 117 -6.30 7.48 -11.63
C LEU A 117 -6.90 8.64 -10.84
N ASN A 118 -6.26 9.04 -9.75
CA ASN A 118 -6.71 10.11 -8.87
C ASN A 118 -6.39 11.50 -9.41
N SER A 119 -7.20 12.47 -8.99
CA SER A 119 -6.94 13.89 -9.19
C SER A 119 -5.83 14.39 -8.26
N ALA A 120 -5.20 15.50 -8.64
CA ALA A 120 -4.21 16.18 -7.80
C ALA A 120 -4.77 16.49 -6.40
N GLY A 121 -4.00 16.19 -5.35
CA GLY A 121 -4.38 16.37 -3.94
C GLY A 121 -5.41 15.37 -3.41
N SER A 122 -5.81 14.36 -4.19
CA SER A 122 -6.80 13.36 -3.79
C SER A 122 -6.15 12.12 -3.18
N TYR A 123 -6.51 11.79 -1.95
CA TYR A 123 -5.99 10.64 -1.21
C TYR A 123 -6.97 9.46 -1.16
N ILE A 124 -7.94 9.39 -2.08
CA ILE A 124 -8.85 8.25 -2.22
C ILE A 124 -8.15 7.07 -2.91
N ASN A 125 -8.76 5.88 -2.91
CA ASN A 125 -8.32 4.74 -3.75
C ASN A 125 -6.81 4.44 -3.66
N GLN A 126 -6.24 4.49 -2.45
CA GLN A 126 -4.85 4.11 -2.17
C GLN A 126 -4.71 2.58 -2.15
N ASN A 127 -5.11 1.95 -3.25
CA ASN A 127 -5.11 0.52 -3.46
C ASN A 127 -5.26 0.24 -4.97
N GLN A 128 -5.54 -1.01 -5.34
CA GLN A 128 -5.66 -1.49 -6.73
C GLN A 128 -6.68 -0.72 -7.57
N THR A 129 -7.64 -0.03 -6.95
CA THR A 129 -8.68 0.75 -7.65
C THR A 129 -8.20 2.10 -8.15
N GLY A 130 -7.10 2.63 -7.59
CA GLY A 130 -6.46 3.88 -8.01
C GLY A 130 -5.27 3.65 -8.95
N GLU A 131 -4.85 2.41 -9.15
CA GLU A 131 -3.65 2.04 -9.89
C GLU A 131 -3.95 1.61 -11.34
N ASP A 132 -3.17 2.12 -12.29
CA ASP A 132 -3.27 1.70 -13.69
C ASP A 132 -2.00 1.99 -14.51
N ILE A 133 -1.18 0.95 -14.76
CA ILE A 133 0.03 1.08 -15.58
C ILE A 133 -0.24 1.45 -17.05
N PHE A 134 -1.47 1.31 -17.57
CA PHE A 134 -1.79 1.77 -18.93
C PHE A 134 -2.08 3.27 -18.99
N GLN A 135 -2.03 3.97 -17.86
CA GLN A 135 -2.28 5.41 -17.74
C GLN A 135 -1.03 6.19 -17.30
N THR A 136 0.13 5.54 -17.32
CA THR A 136 1.42 6.09 -16.88
C THR A 136 2.25 6.62 -18.06
N TRP A 137 3.37 7.25 -17.71
CA TRP A 137 4.35 7.79 -18.65
C TRP A 137 5.01 6.72 -19.53
N ASP A 138 5.21 5.51 -19.01
CA ASP A 138 5.79 4.37 -19.73
C ASP A 138 4.89 3.92 -20.90
N ARG A 139 3.56 3.85 -20.70
CA ARG A 139 2.61 3.64 -21.80
C ARG A 139 2.76 4.72 -22.89
N HIS A 140 2.86 5.98 -22.50
CA HIS A 140 3.00 7.10 -23.43
C HIS A 140 4.31 7.04 -24.24
N LEU A 141 5.41 6.57 -23.64
CA LEU A 141 6.66 6.32 -24.37
C LEU A 141 6.51 5.17 -25.36
N ALA A 142 5.91 4.05 -24.95
CA ALA A 142 5.66 2.92 -25.83
C ALA A 142 4.80 3.32 -27.05
N ASP A 143 3.74 4.11 -26.85
CA ASP A 143 2.93 4.67 -27.94
C ASP A 143 3.71 5.60 -28.87
N ALA A 144 4.52 6.50 -28.31
CA ALA A 144 5.31 7.43 -29.09
C ALA A 144 6.42 6.75 -29.91
N TRP A 145 6.87 5.58 -29.45
CA TRP A 145 7.82 4.73 -30.16
C TRP A 145 7.16 3.65 -31.01
N GLY A 146 5.83 3.61 -31.05
CA GLY A 146 5.06 2.76 -31.94
C GLY A 146 5.18 1.27 -31.62
N THR A 147 5.34 0.91 -30.35
CA THR A 147 5.48 -0.48 -29.92
C THR A 147 4.39 -0.91 -28.95
N ALA A 148 3.92 -2.14 -29.14
CA ALA A 148 3.08 -2.88 -28.21
C ALA A 148 3.88 -3.95 -27.43
N ASP A 149 5.16 -4.18 -27.76
CA ASP A 149 6.05 -5.13 -27.09
C ASP A 149 6.81 -4.44 -25.95
N TRP A 150 6.08 -4.08 -24.91
CA TRP A 150 6.64 -3.46 -23.72
C TRP A 150 6.17 -4.16 -22.45
N ARG A 151 7.02 -4.14 -21.42
CA ARG A 151 6.74 -4.72 -20.11
C ARG A 151 7.32 -3.87 -19.00
N ALA A 152 6.82 -4.08 -17.78
CA ALA A 152 7.31 -3.37 -16.61
C ALA A 152 7.60 -4.30 -15.43
N VAL A 153 8.79 -4.18 -14.86
CA VAL A 153 9.14 -4.67 -13.54
C VAL A 153 9.05 -3.48 -12.60
N ALA A 154 7.86 -3.27 -12.05
CA ALA A 154 7.57 -2.15 -11.17
C ALA A 154 6.77 -2.58 -9.95
N ARG A 155 7.03 -1.92 -8.82
CA ARG A 155 6.40 -2.23 -7.54
C ARG A 155 6.39 -1.01 -6.62
N THR A 156 5.25 -0.68 -6.02
CA THR A 156 5.09 0.48 -5.14
C THR A 156 6.01 0.41 -3.92
N GLY A 157 6.75 1.47 -3.64
CA GLY A 157 7.69 1.49 -2.51
C GLY A 157 8.97 0.68 -2.70
N ILE A 158 9.23 0.11 -3.89
CA ILE A 158 10.51 -0.59 -4.12
C ILE A 158 11.65 0.42 -4.32
N GLY A 159 12.84 0.09 -3.83
CA GLY A 159 14.04 0.92 -3.94
C GLY A 159 15.25 0.15 -4.47
N ILE A 160 16.38 0.83 -4.57
CA ILE A 160 17.69 0.20 -4.81
C ILE A 160 18.12 -0.63 -3.60
N PHE A 161 17.77 -0.18 -2.38
CA PHE A 161 18.05 -0.90 -1.15
C PHE A 161 16.80 -1.49 -0.52
N PRO A 162 16.93 -2.64 0.19
CA PRO A 162 15.85 -3.13 1.01
C PRO A 162 15.65 -2.23 2.22
N TYR A 163 14.40 -2.02 2.60
CA TYR A 163 14.02 -1.30 3.81
C TYR A 163 12.68 -1.81 4.33
N GLN A 164 12.34 -1.46 5.56
CA GLN A 164 11.06 -1.79 6.15
C GLN A 164 10.31 -0.50 6.45
N ALA A 165 9.06 -0.41 5.98
CA ALA A 165 8.14 0.64 6.37
C ALA A 165 6.72 0.09 6.36
N TYR A 166 5.84 0.63 7.20
CA TYR A 166 4.43 0.21 7.31
C TYR A 166 4.23 -1.29 7.61
N GLY A 167 5.18 -1.92 8.31
CA GLY A 167 5.14 -3.36 8.56
C GLY A 167 5.42 -4.22 7.32
N ILE A 168 5.79 -3.61 6.18
CA ILE A 168 6.12 -4.29 4.92
C ILE A 168 7.64 -4.29 4.74
N GLN A 169 8.20 -5.46 4.45
CA GLN A 169 9.58 -5.56 3.98
C GLN A 169 9.62 -5.30 2.48
N PHE A 170 10.36 -4.26 2.10
CA PHE A 170 10.63 -3.96 0.71
C PHE A 170 11.98 -4.54 0.33
N HIS A 171 12.01 -5.28 -0.79
CA HIS A 171 13.23 -5.89 -1.32
C HIS A 171 13.86 -4.98 -2.37
N ALA A 172 15.16 -5.15 -2.58
CA ALA A 172 15.88 -4.43 -3.62
C ALA A 172 15.38 -4.80 -5.04
N VAL A 173 15.23 -3.82 -5.92
CA VAL A 173 14.68 -4.02 -7.28
C VAL A 173 15.49 -5.02 -8.11
N GLN A 174 16.82 -5.03 -7.99
CA GLN A 174 17.71 -5.96 -8.68
C GLN A 174 17.41 -7.43 -8.34
N ASN A 175 16.95 -7.71 -7.12
CA ASN A 175 16.57 -9.06 -6.71
C ASN A 175 15.21 -9.48 -7.29
N ARG A 176 14.34 -8.51 -7.55
CA ARG A 176 13.00 -8.77 -8.10
C ARG A 176 13.00 -8.85 -9.62
N PHE A 177 13.83 -8.05 -10.27
CA PHE A 177 14.05 -8.06 -11.72
C PHE A 177 14.41 -9.43 -12.28
N LEU A 178 15.07 -10.28 -11.49
CA LEU A 178 15.47 -11.62 -11.89
C LEU A 178 14.34 -12.65 -11.88
N CYS A 179 13.13 -12.28 -11.45
CA CYS A 179 12.04 -13.22 -11.19
C CYS A 179 10.92 -13.13 -12.22
N SER A 180 10.38 -14.29 -12.61
CA SER A 180 9.17 -14.36 -13.44
C SER A 180 7.92 -13.89 -12.69
N GLU A 181 7.96 -13.99 -11.36
CA GLU A 181 6.87 -13.64 -10.46
C GLU A 181 7.42 -12.87 -9.26
N TYR A 182 6.64 -11.92 -8.78
CA TYR A 182 6.89 -11.22 -7.53
C TYR A 182 6.56 -12.14 -6.36
N SER A 183 7.44 -12.13 -5.37
CA SER A 183 7.23 -12.76 -4.07
C SER A 183 7.51 -11.71 -2.99
N SER A 184 6.78 -11.78 -1.88
CA SER A 184 7.13 -11.04 -0.66
C SER A 184 8.31 -11.67 0.08
N SER A 185 8.70 -12.90 -0.27
CA SER A 185 9.88 -13.57 0.28
C SER A 185 11.19 -13.00 -0.30
N VAL A 186 12.30 -13.12 0.44
CA VAL A 186 13.63 -12.70 -0.04
C VAL A 186 14.05 -13.49 -1.29
N CYS A 187 13.53 -14.70 -1.48
CA CYS A 187 13.96 -15.58 -2.56
C CYS A 187 13.13 -15.40 -3.83
N CYS A 188 13.82 -15.49 -4.96
CA CYS A 188 13.21 -15.63 -6.27
C CYS A 188 12.76 -17.08 -6.46
N ALA A 189 11.48 -17.39 -6.22
CA ALA A 189 11.01 -18.77 -6.31
C ALA A 189 11.13 -19.34 -7.73
N VAL A 190 10.86 -18.50 -8.73
CA VAL A 190 10.97 -18.85 -10.15
C VAL A 190 11.78 -17.76 -10.88
N PRO A 191 13.02 -18.07 -11.30
CA PRO A 191 13.82 -17.16 -12.11
C PRO A 191 13.18 -16.91 -13.49
N TRP A 192 13.29 -15.69 -13.99
CA TRP A 192 12.91 -15.37 -15.37
C TRP A 192 13.97 -15.88 -16.36
N ASP A 193 13.54 -16.56 -17.41
CA ASP A 193 14.41 -16.91 -18.53
C ASP A 193 14.50 -15.77 -19.54
N PHE A 194 15.59 -15.00 -19.44
CA PHE A 194 15.88 -13.88 -20.32
C PHE A 194 16.18 -14.29 -21.76
N ALA A 195 16.42 -15.57 -22.07
CA ALA A 195 16.58 -16.01 -23.46
C ALA A 195 15.25 -15.93 -24.25
N LEU A 196 14.11 -15.99 -23.56
CA LEU A 196 12.78 -15.92 -24.18
C LEU A 196 12.45 -14.53 -24.72
N TRP A 197 13.04 -13.48 -24.13
CA TRP A 197 12.77 -12.10 -24.51
C TRP A 197 13.96 -11.22 -24.16
N GLN A 198 14.50 -10.54 -25.17
CA GLN A 198 15.64 -9.63 -25.06
C GLN A 198 15.19 -8.20 -25.34
N ALA A 199 15.41 -7.30 -24.38
CA ALA A 199 15.09 -5.88 -24.53
C ALA A 199 15.97 -5.23 -25.60
N ASP A 200 15.36 -4.38 -26.43
CA ASP A 200 16.10 -3.38 -27.21
C ASP A 200 16.45 -2.19 -26.31
N VAL A 201 15.47 -1.74 -25.50
CA VAL A 201 15.62 -0.57 -24.62
C VAL A 201 15.12 -0.92 -23.22
N VAL A 202 15.93 -0.62 -22.21
CA VAL A 202 15.54 -0.67 -20.80
C VAL A 202 15.49 0.74 -20.26
N VAL A 203 14.38 1.16 -19.66
CA VAL A 203 14.24 2.47 -19.04
C VAL A 203 14.11 2.30 -17.52
N ILE A 204 15.03 2.89 -16.77
CA ILE A 204 15.12 2.73 -15.32
C ILE A 204 14.74 4.05 -14.64
N ASN A 205 13.67 4.04 -13.84
CA ASN A 205 13.25 5.16 -13.00
C ASN A 205 13.22 4.71 -11.53
N MET A 206 14.39 4.73 -10.89
CA MET A 206 14.61 4.19 -9.55
C MET A 206 15.38 5.18 -8.68
N GLY A 207 15.07 5.21 -7.39
CA GLY A 207 15.75 6.05 -6.39
C GLY A 207 14.82 6.90 -5.53
N THR A 208 13.53 7.02 -5.89
CA THR A 208 12.54 7.79 -5.12
C THR A 208 12.46 7.28 -3.67
N ASN A 209 12.18 5.99 -3.52
CA ASN A 209 11.93 5.35 -2.21
C ASN A 209 13.18 5.21 -1.33
N ASP A 210 14.37 5.29 -1.90
CA ASP A 210 15.62 5.32 -1.14
C ASP A 210 15.77 6.62 -0.34
N TYR A 211 15.08 7.70 -0.74
CA TYR A 211 15.24 9.04 -0.17
C TYR A 211 13.95 9.70 0.32
N ILE A 212 12.78 9.07 0.14
CA ILE A 212 11.53 9.54 0.76
C ILE A 212 11.70 9.66 2.30
N PRO A 213 11.03 10.62 2.95
CA PRO A 213 11.15 10.80 4.40
C PRO A 213 10.79 9.55 5.21
N LEU A 214 9.96 8.67 4.68
CA LEU A 214 9.52 7.42 5.30
C LEU A 214 10.60 6.33 5.34
N ASN A 215 11.69 6.47 4.57
CA ASN A 215 12.79 5.54 4.62
C ASN A 215 13.77 5.96 5.73
N PRO A 216 13.91 5.18 6.82
CA PRO A 216 14.83 5.50 7.91
C PRO A 216 16.31 5.31 7.53
N ASN A 217 16.59 4.63 6.41
CA ASN A 217 17.92 4.16 6.00
C ASN A 217 18.42 4.85 4.73
N LYS A 218 18.27 6.17 4.64
CA LYS A 218 18.70 6.95 3.46
C LYS A 218 20.19 6.73 3.17
N PRO A 219 20.57 6.31 1.95
CA PRO A 219 21.96 6.04 1.63
C PRO A 219 22.75 7.33 1.36
N SER A 220 24.05 7.34 1.66
CA SER A 220 24.96 8.37 1.14
C SER A 220 25.06 8.28 -0.38
N ALA A 221 25.56 9.33 -1.03
CA ALA A 221 25.80 9.34 -2.48
C ALA A 221 26.65 8.14 -2.93
N SER A 222 27.74 7.83 -2.22
CA SER A 222 28.64 6.70 -2.53
C SER A 222 27.98 5.34 -2.36
N ARG A 223 27.11 5.20 -1.35
CA ARG A 223 26.36 3.96 -1.15
C ARG A 223 25.34 3.79 -2.27
N PHE A 224 24.59 4.83 -2.60
CA PHE A 224 23.62 4.81 -3.68
C PHE A 224 24.25 4.51 -5.04
N GLN A 225 25.41 5.11 -5.32
CA GLN A 225 26.22 4.77 -6.49
C GLN A 225 26.47 3.26 -6.59
N GLY A 226 27.03 2.63 -5.55
CA GLY A 226 27.34 1.20 -5.59
C GLY A 226 26.13 0.29 -5.81
N GLY A 227 24.99 0.61 -5.19
CA GLY A 227 23.74 -0.14 -5.40
C GLY A 227 23.16 0.04 -6.81
N TYR A 228 23.26 1.25 -7.37
CA TYR A 228 22.80 1.50 -8.73
C TYR A 228 23.73 0.86 -9.77
N GLU A 229 25.05 0.84 -9.54
CA GLU A 229 26.01 0.10 -10.36
C GLU A 229 25.73 -1.41 -10.37
N GLU A 230 25.31 -2.00 -9.25
CA GLU A 230 24.88 -3.39 -9.17
C GLU A 230 23.64 -3.65 -10.04
N LEU A 231 22.65 -2.76 -9.98
CA LEU A 231 21.47 -2.83 -10.85
C LEU A 231 21.88 -2.76 -12.34
N LEU A 232 22.72 -1.80 -12.72
CA LEU A 232 23.18 -1.65 -14.11
C LEU A 232 23.96 -2.87 -14.60
N THR A 233 24.84 -3.41 -13.75
CA THR A 233 25.60 -4.63 -14.04
C THR A 233 24.64 -5.82 -14.26
N THR A 234 23.63 -5.93 -13.40
CA THR A 234 22.62 -7.00 -13.50
C THR A 234 21.81 -6.89 -14.79
N VAL A 235 21.31 -5.70 -15.12
CA VAL A 235 20.54 -5.45 -16.35
C VAL A 235 21.39 -5.71 -17.59
N ARG A 236 22.63 -5.17 -17.63
CA ARG A 236 23.55 -5.40 -18.76
C ARG A 236 23.88 -6.87 -18.95
N ALA A 237 24.05 -7.63 -17.87
CA ALA A 237 24.31 -9.07 -17.95
C ALA A 237 23.12 -9.86 -18.54
N LYS A 238 21.88 -9.39 -18.31
CA LYS A 238 20.67 -10.03 -18.86
C LYS A 238 20.31 -9.54 -20.26
N TYR A 239 20.66 -8.30 -20.58
CA TYR A 239 20.48 -7.69 -21.90
C TYR A 239 21.78 -7.09 -22.43
N PRO A 240 22.67 -7.92 -22.99
CA PRO A 240 23.96 -7.46 -23.49
C PRO A 240 23.82 -6.46 -24.65
N GLY A 241 22.73 -6.51 -25.42
CA GLY A 241 22.49 -5.63 -26.57
C GLY A 241 21.77 -4.32 -26.27
N ALA A 242 21.11 -4.21 -25.11
CA ALA A 242 20.13 -3.15 -24.84
C ALA A 242 20.73 -1.75 -24.69
N LEU A 243 19.98 -0.74 -25.07
CA LEU A 243 20.18 0.63 -24.61
C LEU A 243 19.53 0.79 -23.23
N ILE A 244 20.30 1.17 -22.22
CA ILE A 244 19.83 1.36 -20.84
C ILE A 244 19.73 2.87 -20.57
N LEU A 245 18.51 3.37 -20.41
CA LEU A 245 18.19 4.77 -20.18
C LEU A 245 17.83 4.98 -18.71
N CYS A 246 18.76 5.57 -17.94
CA CYS A 246 18.58 5.87 -16.54
C CYS A 246 17.96 7.26 -16.39
N LEU A 247 16.80 7.34 -15.76
CA LEU A 247 16.10 8.59 -15.52
C LEU A 247 16.40 9.11 -14.11
N MET A 248 16.57 10.42 -14.00
CA MET A 248 16.58 11.07 -12.69
C MET A 248 15.15 11.02 -12.08
N PRO A 249 14.94 10.50 -10.87
CA PRO A 249 13.62 10.39 -10.25
C PRO A 249 12.87 11.71 -10.15
N LEU A 250 11.64 11.78 -10.70
CA LEU A 250 10.82 13.00 -10.80
C LEU A 250 10.70 13.81 -9.52
N ALA A 251 10.51 13.11 -8.39
CA ALA A 251 10.26 13.71 -7.07
C ALA A 251 11.35 14.72 -6.66
N TYR A 252 12.57 14.59 -7.19
CA TYR A 252 13.69 15.48 -6.87
C TYR A 252 13.47 16.94 -7.32
N THR A 253 12.68 17.15 -8.38
CA THR A 253 12.43 18.50 -8.93
C THR A 253 11.45 19.31 -8.10
N CYS A 254 10.61 18.64 -7.32
CA CYS A 254 9.60 19.25 -6.45
C CYS A 254 9.97 19.26 -4.98
N ASP A 255 11.04 18.56 -4.61
CA ASP A 255 11.57 18.58 -3.25
C ASP A 255 12.39 19.85 -3.01
N THR A 256 11.98 20.62 -2.02
CA THR A 256 12.67 21.84 -1.56
C THR A 256 13.83 21.53 -0.61
N GLU A 257 13.96 20.28 -0.16
CA GLU A 257 15.07 19.82 0.67
C GLU A 257 16.25 19.28 -0.14
N SER A 258 17.41 19.19 0.49
CA SER A 258 18.63 18.60 -0.09
C SER A 258 18.59 17.07 -0.15
N ARG A 259 17.47 16.42 0.19
CA ARG A 259 17.42 14.96 0.43
C ARG A 259 17.77 14.14 -0.80
N TYR A 260 17.48 14.65 -2.00
CA TYR A 260 17.81 13.99 -3.27
C TYR A 260 19.17 14.39 -3.86
N ASN A 261 19.98 15.21 -3.17
CA ASN A 261 21.31 15.57 -3.68
C ASN A 261 22.23 14.36 -3.75
N ASP A 262 22.20 13.52 -2.71
CA ASP A 262 22.99 12.29 -2.66
C ASP A 262 22.53 11.30 -3.73
N MET A 263 21.22 11.19 -3.95
CA MET A 263 20.63 10.41 -5.04
C MET A 263 21.14 10.88 -6.40
N TYR A 264 21.05 12.19 -6.67
CA TYR A 264 21.47 12.80 -7.92
C TYR A 264 22.95 12.54 -8.20
N GLN A 265 23.80 12.76 -7.19
CA GLN A 265 25.23 12.52 -7.30
C GLN A 265 25.52 11.03 -7.51
N GLY A 266 24.98 10.16 -6.65
CA GLY A 266 25.23 8.72 -6.72
C GLY A 266 24.79 8.10 -8.04
N LEU A 267 23.61 8.48 -8.55
CA LEU A 267 23.13 8.02 -9.86
C LEU A 267 24.03 8.53 -11.00
N THR A 268 24.39 9.81 -10.96
CA THR A 268 25.26 10.40 -11.99
C THR A 268 26.62 9.71 -12.04
N ASP A 269 27.22 9.46 -10.87
CA ASP A 269 28.51 8.81 -10.74
C ASP A 269 28.42 7.33 -11.14
N ALA A 270 27.33 6.62 -10.79
CA ALA A 270 27.10 5.23 -11.19
C ALA A 270 27.05 5.06 -12.71
N VAL A 271 26.31 5.91 -13.42
CA VAL A 271 26.23 5.84 -14.89
C VAL A 271 27.57 6.20 -15.53
N ARG A 272 28.28 7.21 -15.02
CA ARG A 272 29.62 7.58 -15.50
C ARG A 272 30.64 6.45 -15.33
N ALA A 273 30.56 5.72 -14.21
CA ALA A 273 31.48 4.64 -13.88
C ALA A 273 31.36 3.44 -14.83
N GLN A 274 30.19 3.23 -15.48
CA GLN A 274 30.00 2.09 -16.38
C GLN A 274 30.90 2.12 -17.63
N GLN A 275 31.29 3.31 -18.09
CA GLN A 275 32.06 3.50 -19.34
C GLN A 275 31.45 2.77 -20.56
N ASP A 276 30.14 2.55 -20.55
CA ASP A 276 29.36 1.89 -21.62
C ASP A 276 28.53 2.96 -22.36
N GLU A 277 28.75 3.12 -23.66
CA GLU A 277 28.05 4.15 -24.46
C GLU A 277 26.54 3.91 -24.59
N LYS A 278 26.07 2.68 -24.32
CA LYS A 278 24.67 2.31 -24.31
C LYS A 278 24.04 2.43 -22.92
N ILE A 279 24.74 2.99 -21.93
CA ILE A 279 24.14 3.37 -20.64
C ILE A 279 24.12 4.89 -20.55
N ARG A 280 22.92 5.46 -20.54
CA ARG A 280 22.68 6.89 -20.73
C ARG A 280 21.91 7.45 -19.55
N LEU A 281 22.36 8.59 -19.03
CA LEU A 281 21.66 9.34 -18.00
C LEU A 281 20.80 10.44 -18.63
N HIS A 282 19.53 10.52 -18.24
CA HIS A 282 18.62 11.57 -18.67
C HIS A 282 18.01 12.29 -17.46
N THR A 283 18.12 13.63 -17.49
CA THR A 283 17.53 14.50 -16.47
C THR A 283 16.02 14.61 -16.64
N THR A 284 15.30 14.95 -15.56
CA THR A 284 13.83 15.09 -15.57
C THR A 284 13.36 16.49 -15.15
N GLY A 285 14.15 17.51 -15.52
CA GLY A 285 13.98 18.90 -15.09
C GLY A 285 15.01 19.30 -14.05
N THR A 286 14.81 20.42 -13.38
CA THR A 286 15.65 20.89 -12.24
C THR A 286 14.73 21.44 -11.15
N ARG A 287 15.26 21.77 -9.97
CA ARG A 287 14.45 22.44 -8.92
C ARG A 287 14.03 23.84 -9.34
N GLU A 288 14.88 24.53 -10.11
CA GLU A 288 14.64 25.89 -10.59
C GLU A 288 13.70 25.92 -11.80
N ALA A 289 13.67 24.84 -12.57
CA ALA A 289 12.80 24.65 -13.73
C ALA A 289 12.24 23.22 -13.74
N PRO A 290 11.28 22.91 -12.85
CA PRO A 290 10.65 21.60 -12.82
C PRO A 290 9.84 21.39 -14.11
N TRP A 291 9.87 20.17 -14.63
CA TRP A 291 9.11 19.84 -15.84
C TRP A 291 7.61 19.73 -15.59
N LEU A 292 7.25 19.31 -14.37
CA LEU A 292 5.88 19.14 -13.91
C LEU A 292 5.55 20.20 -12.87
N ASN A 293 4.29 20.61 -12.82
CA ASN A 293 3.79 21.45 -11.75
C ASN A 293 3.64 20.62 -10.47
N CYS A 294 4.41 20.97 -9.42
CA CYS A 294 4.47 20.24 -8.16
C CYS A 294 3.14 20.14 -7.38
N TYR A 295 2.13 20.91 -7.77
CA TYR A 295 0.80 20.90 -7.15
C TYR A 295 -0.26 20.25 -8.02
N SER A 296 -0.31 20.56 -9.32
CA SER A 296 -1.40 20.10 -10.20
C SER A 296 -1.09 18.82 -10.96
N ASP A 297 0.20 18.49 -11.12
CA ASP A 297 0.62 17.33 -11.92
C ASP A 297 0.92 16.10 -11.05
N TYR A 298 0.82 16.23 -9.73
CA TYR A 298 1.02 15.16 -8.75
C TYR A 298 -0.25 14.93 -7.91
N VAL A 299 -0.50 13.68 -7.55
CA VAL A 299 -1.58 13.27 -6.65
C VAL A 299 -1.23 13.64 -5.20
N ASP A 300 -0.04 13.27 -4.74
CA ASP A 300 0.40 13.39 -3.35
C ASP A 300 1.80 14.05 -3.21
N GLY A 301 2.23 14.77 -4.25
CA GLY A 301 3.56 15.37 -4.33
C GLY A 301 4.68 14.40 -4.75
N THR A 302 4.39 13.10 -4.90
CA THR A 302 5.35 12.09 -5.39
C THR A 302 4.85 11.42 -6.68
N HIS A 303 3.59 10.98 -6.68
CA HIS A 303 3.01 10.21 -7.78
C HIS A 303 2.35 11.13 -8.81
N PRO A 304 2.71 11.06 -10.10
CA PRO A 304 2.05 11.85 -11.14
C PRO A 304 0.57 11.49 -11.30
N THR A 305 -0.27 12.48 -11.59
CA THR A 305 -1.61 12.23 -12.15
C THR A 305 -1.47 11.69 -13.58
N ARG A 306 -2.56 11.20 -14.21
CA ARG A 306 -2.57 10.89 -15.65
C ARG A 306 -1.99 11.99 -16.52
N GLU A 307 -2.41 13.23 -16.27
CA GLU A 307 -1.92 14.39 -17.01
C GLU A 307 -0.45 14.70 -16.70
N GLY A 308 -0.03 14.51 -15.46
CA GLY A 308 1.38 14.60 -15.07
C GLY A 308 2.26 13.56 -15.76
N GLY A 309 1.81 12.30 -15.82
CA GLY A 309 2.48 11.22 -16.53
C GLY A 309 2.59 11.48 -18.04
N ARG A 310 1.53 12.00 -18.66
CA ARG A 310 1.54 12.44 -20.07
C ARG A 310 2.58 13.53 -20.32
N LYS A 311 2.55 14.61 -19.51
CA LYS A 311 3.54 15.71 -19.59
C LYS A 311 4.96 15.21 -19.38
N PHE A 312 5.15 14.27 -18.46
CA PHE A 312 6.46 13.70 -18.18
C PHE A 312 7.03 12.98 -19.41
N ALA A 313 6.23 12.08 -20.01
CA ALA A 313 6.62 11.40 -21.24
C ALA A 313 6.93 12.39 -22.37
N GLU A 314 6.10 13.42 -22.56
CA GLU A 314 6.33 14.45 -23.60
C GLU A 314 7.65 15.21 -23.42
N ARG A 315 8.10 15.42 -22.19
CA ARG A 315 9.39 16.05 -21.89
C ARG A 315 10.57 15.10 -22.05
N LEU A 316 10.38 13.81 -21.79
CA LEU A 316 11.39 12.77 -22.00
C LEU A 316 11.67 12.52 -23.49
N LEU A 317 10.64 12.43 -24.32
CA LEU A 317 10.77 12.01 -25.73
C LEU A 317 11.84 12.78 -26.54
N PRO A 318 11.95 14.13 -26.46
CA PRO A 318 13.01 14.85 -27.14
C PRO A 318 14.44 14.46 -26.71
N SER A 319 14.61 13.96 -25.49
CA SER A 319 15.90 13.56 -24.94
C SER A 319 16.20 12.07 -25.20
N LEU A 320 15.20 11.19 -25.06
CA LEU A 320 15.37 9.74 -25.18
C LEU A 320 15.40 9.27 -26.64
N THR A 321 14.48 9.78 -27.48
CA THR A 321 14.29 9.27 -28.85
C THR A 321 15.55 9.40 -29.74
N PRO A 322 16.39 10.45 -29.65
CA PRO A 322 17.65 10.50 -30.39
C PRO A 322 18.59 9.32 -30.09
N ASP A 323 18.69 8.90 -28.82
CA ASP A 323 19.52 7.76 -28.43
C ASP A 323 18.90 6.45 -28.92
N VAL A 324 17.58 6.26 -28.76
CA VAL A 324 16.85 5.09 -29.28
C VAL A 324 17.04 4.96 -30.80
N ARG A 325 16.85 6.06 -31.54
CA ARG A 325 17.04 6.10 -33.00
C ARG A 325 18.48 5.83 -33.41
N ARG A 326 19.47 6.32 -32.65
CA ARG A 326 20.89 6.09 -32.94
C ARG A 326 21.23 4.60 -32.88
N PHE A 327 20.74 3.88 -31.87
CA PHE A 327 21.08 2.47 -31.66
C PHE A 327 20.13 1.50 -32.37
N PHE A 328 18.90 1.90 -32.67
CA PHE A 328 17.88 1.06 -33.31
C PHE A 328 17.17 1.80 -34.46
N PRO A 329 17.89 2.31 -35.48
CA PRO A 329 17.29 3.11 -36.56
C PRO A 329 16.25 2.36 -37.38
N GLN A 330 16.38 1.03 -37.49
CA GLN A 330 15.43 0.17 -38.21
C GLN A 330 14.08 0.03 -37.49
N LYS A 331 14.09 0.11 -36.15
CA LYS A 331 12.88 0.02 -35.32
C LYS A 331 12.35 1.40 -34.91
N CYS A 332 13.19 2.43 -34.95
CA CYS A 332 12.85 3.82 -34.64
C CYS A 332 13.32 4.80 -35.72
N GLY A 333 12.61 4.86 -36.84
CA GLY A 333 12.91 5.78 -37.94
C GLY A 333 12.41 7.23 -37.73
N GLY A 334 12.55 8.03 -38.79
CA GLY A 334 11.99 9.38 -38.88
C GLY A 334 12.79 10.49 -38.19
N THR A 335 12.15 11.65 -38.02
CA THR A 335 12.70 12.81 -37.32
C THR A 335 11.80 13.24 -36.16
N GLY A 336 12.37 13.94 -35.18
CA GLY A 336 11.63 14.44 -34.03
C GLY A 336 11.48 13.40 -32.89
N PRO A 337 10.55 13.66 -31.96
CA PRO A 337 10.46 12.95 -30.67
C PRO A 337 9.76 11.59 -30.74
N ARG A 338 9.15 11.23 -31.88
CA ARG A 338 8.45 9.95 -32.07
C ARG A 338 9.22 9.06 -33.05
N CYS A 339 9.02 7.75 -32.96
CA CYS A 339 9.49 6.83 -33.97
C CYS A 339 8.44 6.74 -35.09
N THR A 340 8.88 6.81 -36.35
CA THR A 340 8.02 6.52 -37.49
C THR A 340 8.58 5.29 -38.20
N PRO A 341 7.78 4.22 -38.42
CA PRO A 341 8.22 3.10 -39.23
C PRO A 341 8.50 3.57 -40.66
N GLU A 342 9.69 3.33 -41.20
CA GLU A 342 9.96 3.59 -42.62
C GLU A 342 9.14 2.62 -43.49
N GLY A 343 8.44 3.13 -44.51
CA GLY A 343 7.89 2.31 -45.61
C GLY A 343 6.47 1.73 -45.47
N LYS A 344 5.69 2.04 -44.42
CA LYS A 344 4.24 1.71 -44.40
C LYS A 344 3.42 2.98 -44.70
N PRO A 345 2.49 2.98 -45.69
CA PRO A 345 1.65 4.14 -45.97
C PRO A 345 0.88 4.53 -44.72
N THR A 346 1.03 5.78 -44.30
CA THR A 346 0.22 6.34 -43.21
C THR A 346 -1.23 6.34 -43.67
N THR A 347 -2.04 5.39 -43.20
CA THR A 347 -3.49 5.54 -43.23
C THR A 347 -3.79 6.68 -42.26
N VAL A 348 -3.88 7.89 -42.81
CA VAL A 348 -4.31 9.06 -42.06
C VAL A 348 -5.75 8.80 -41.64
N THR A 349 -5.96 8.44 -40.37
CA THR A 349 -7.27 8.53 -39.74
C THR A 349 -7.62 10.01 -39.67
N VAL A 350 -8.31 10.51 -40.69
CA VAL A 350 -8.89 11.85 -40.70
C VAL A 350 -9.91 11.91 -39.57
N THR A 351 -9.58 12.60 -38.49
CA THR A 351 -10.56 13.03 -37.49
C THR A 351 -11.59 13.92 -38.20
N PRO A 352 -12.91 13.68 -38.07
CA PRO A 352 -13.90 14.54 -38.67
C PRO A 352 -13.78 15.96 -38.09
N ARG A 353 -13.43 16.90 -38.96
CA ARG A 353 -13.42 18.33 -38.67
C ARG A 353 -14.84 18.75 -38.27
N GLN A 354 -15.04 19.16 -37.03
CA GLN A 354 -16.28 19.84 -36.64
C GLN A 354 -16.40 21.14 -37.44
N THR A 355 -17.32 21.13 -38.40
CA THR A 355 -17.71 22.29 -39.19
C THR A 355 -18.51 23.22 -38.27
N THR A 356 -17.87 24.24 -37.71
CA THR A 356 -18.56 25.36 -37.09
C THR A 356 -19.17 26.23 -38.19
N THR A 357 -20.48 26.09 -38.38
CA THR A 357 -21.27 26.97 -39.22
C THR A 357 -21.38 28.35 -38.56
N ARG A 358 -20.61 29.29 -39.09
CA ARG A 358 -20.68 30.72 -38.77
C ARG A 358 -21.88 31.31 -39.51
N SER A 359 -22.97 31.59 -38.80
CA SER A 359 -24.07 32.41 -39.29
C SER A 359 -23.78 33.88 -39.00
N THR A 360 -23.73 34.69 -40.06
CA THR A 360 -23.63 36.15 -40.00
C THR A 360 -25.01 36.78 -40.21
N SER A 361 -25.43 37.69 -39.33
CA SER A 361 -26.19 38.87 -39.75
C SER A 361 -26.06 40.01 -38.73
N LYS A 362 -25.98 41.23 -39.27
CA LYS A 362 -25.72 42.52 -38.61
C LYS A 362 -27.01 43.21 -38.16
N ALA A 363 -26.88 43.96 -37.04
CA ALA A 363 -27.41 45.31 -36.71
C ALA A 363 -28.93 45.59 -36.89
N THR A 364 -29.66 46.28 -35.98
CA THR A 364 -29.52 47.71 -35.60
C THR A 364 -30.68 48.10 -34.65
N THR A 365 -30.38 48.97 -33.66
CA THR A 365 -31.21 49.99 -32.94
C THR A 365 -32.48 49.67 -32.11
N GLY A 366 -32.49 50.23 -30.88
CA GLY A 366 -33.65 50.53 -30.04
C GLY A 366 -33.23 50.97 -28.61
N THR A 367 -33.77 52.07 -28.08
CA THR A 367 -33.15 53.00 -27.12
C THR A 367 -33.83 53.03 -25.72
N VAL A 368 -33.12 53.56 -24.70
CA VAL A 368 -33.56 54.36 -23.49
C VAL A 368 -33.61 53.70 -22.07
N SER A 369 -32.71 54.23 -21.20
CA SER A 369 -32.73 54.63 -19.74
C SER A 369 -33.32 53.71 -18.63
N THR A 370 -32.89 53.66 -17.35
CA THR A 370 -32.30 54.62 -16.36
C THR A 370 -31.81 53.87 -15.09
N SER A 371 -30.81 54.44 -14.36
CA SER A 371 -30.57 54.48 -12.87
C SER A 371 -30.47 53.16 -12.05
N THR A 372 -29.68 52.96 -10.97
CA THR A 372 -29.07 53.82 -9.92
C THR A 372 -28.16 52.95 -9.00
N ALA A 373 -27.10 53.55 -8.42
CA ALA A 373 -26.55 53.43 -7.04
C ALA A 373 -26.09 52.04 -6.48
N SER A 374 -24.80 51.82 -6.20
CA SER A 374 -24.07 52.02 -4.90
C SER A 374 -24.35 50.88 -3.88
N THR A 375 -23.42 50.26 -3.14
CA THR A 375 -22.19 50.70 -2.43
C THR A 375 -21.42 49.48 -1.92
N GLU A 376 -20.10 49.64 -1.76
CA GLU A 376 -19.22 48.88 -0.86
C GLU A 376 -19.60 49.09 0.62
N ALA A 377 -19.42 48.06 1.47
CA ALA A 377 -19.07 48.19 2.89
C ALA A 377 -18.75 46.81 3.49
N GLU A 378 -17.57 46.65 4.09
CA GLU A 378 -17.44 46.30 5.51
C GLU A 378 -15.99 46.35 5.98
N SER A 379 -15.68 47.39 6.77
CA SER A 379 -14.56 47.42 7.70
C SER A 379 -14.98 48.20 8.95
N ILE A 380 -14.50 47.73 10.11
CA ILE A 380 -14.36 48.41 11.40
C ILE A 380 -15.59 48.41 12.31
N LEU A 381 -15.45 47.68 13.44
CA LEU A 381 -15.82 48.16 14.76
C LEU A 381 -14.95 47.48 15.84
N HIS A 382 -14.06 48.27 16.44
CA HIS A 382 -13.21 47.95 17.58
C HIS A 382 -13.16 49.18 18.51
N GLN A 383 -13.57 49.01 19.78
CA GLN A 383 -13.36 49.84 21.00
C GLN A 383 -14.54 49.54 21.96
N LEU A 384 -14.46 49.35 23.29
CA LEU A 384 -13.53 49.60 24.41
C LEU A 384 -13.94 48.61 25.54
N CYS A 385 -13.03 47.86 26.18
CA CYS A 385 -12.29 48.11 27.45
C CYS A 385 -13.10 48.09 28.77
N CYS A 386 -12.39 47.67 29.84
CA CYS A 386 -12.67 47.67 31.31
C CYS A 386 -13.21 46.32 31.87
N GLU A 387 -12.66 45.64 32.89
CA GLU A 387 -11.75 45.98 34.01
C GLU A 387 -10.95 44.74 34.54
N LEU A 388 -9.63 44.92 34.70
CA LEU A 388 -8.69 44.62 35.82
C LEU A 388 -9.06 43.59 36.97
N PRO A 389 -8.10 43.17 37.86
CA PRO A 389 -6.72 42.65 37.65
C PRO A 389 -6.22 41.63 38.75
N ILE A 390 -4.91 41.25 38.72
CA ILE A 390 -4.04 40.85 39.87
C ILE A 390 -4.28 39.41 40.46
N MET A 391 -3.31 38.50 40.73
CA MET A 391 -1.99 38.63 41.38
C MET A 391 -1.09 37.35 41.20
N ARG A 392 0.22 37.61 40.96
CA ARG A 392 1.49 37.00 41.47
C ARG A 392 1.95 35.53 41.25
N TRP A 393 3.14 35.46 40.62
CA TRP A 393 4.45 34.85 41.02
C TRP A 393 4.42 33.42 41.60
N GLY A 394 5.18 32.44 41.11
CA GLY A 394 6.39 32.44 40.27
C GLY A 394 7.66 32.36 41.11
N ALA A 395 8.17 31.14 41.34
CA ALA A 395 9.54 30.80 41.76
C ALA A 395 9.70 29.26 41.85
N VAL A 396 10.77 28.55 41.47
CA VAL A 396 12.04 28.76 40.72
C VAL A 396 12.65 27.33 40.49
N HIS A 397 13.57 27.21 39.51
CA HIS A 397 14.62 26.18 39.22
C HIS A 397 14.26 25.15 38.13
N GLY A 398 14.91 25.03 36.96
CA GLY A 398 16.31 25.29 36.52
C GLY A 398 17.14 24.00 36.65
N CYS A 399 18.01 23.51 35.75
CA CYS A 399 18.62 23.86 34.45
C CYS A 399 19.11 22.52 33.83
N TRP A 400 19.07 22.27 32.52
CA TRP A 400 20.11 22.56 31.51
C TRP A 400 21.56 22.21 31.88
N GLY A 401 22.13 21.34 31.04
CA GLY A 401 23.53 20.91 31.06
C GLY A 401 24.50 22.01 30.60
N SER A 402 25.71 21.89 31.11
CA SER A 402 26.85 22.80 30.98
C SER A 402 27.46 22.84 29.58
N SER A 403 27.67 24.06 29.07
CA SER A 403 28.75 24.40 28.13
C SER A 403 29.66 25.45 28.79
N ASN A 404 30.97 25.27 28.64
CA ASN A 404 31.99 26.23 29.07
C ASN A 404 32.07 27.37 28.05
N TYR A 405 31.87 28.62 28.47
CA TYR A 405 32.41 29.81 27.82
C TYR A 405 32.61 30.95 28.82
N ASP A 406 33.76 31.60 28.72
CA ASP A 406 34.34 32.62 29.62
C ASP A 406 33.89 34.04 29.23
N PRO A 407 33.38 34.90 30.15
CA PRO A 407 32.89 36.23 29.84
C PRO A 407 33.88 37.31 30.26
N ASN A 408 34.76 37.74 29.35
CA ASN A 408 35.45 39.03 29.48
C ASN A 408 35.90 39.56 28.10
N SER A 409 34.97 40.14 27.35
CA SER A 409 35.29 41.26 26.45
C SER A 409 33.99 41.93 26.01
N ALA A 410 33.80 43.15 26.50
CA ALA A 410 32.86 44.10 25.95
C ALA A 410 33.30 44.49 24.53
N ASP A 411 32.38 44.53 23.58
CA ASP A 411 32.38 45.61 22.58
C ASP A 411 30.98 45.77 21.97
N ASP A 412 30.42 46.96 22.17
CA ASP A 412 29.29 47.49 21.44
C ASP A 412 29.78 47.92 20.05
N SER A 413 29.25 47.33 18.98
CA SER A 413 28.98 48.09 17.75
C SER A 413 28.24 47.27 16.68
N LEU A 414 27.11 47.83 16.26
CA LEU A 414 26.68 47.98 14.87
C LEU A 414 26.66 46.72 13.99
N ILE A 415 25.46 46.14 13.79
CA ILE A 415 25.00 45.75 12.44
C ILE A 415 23.52 46.13 12.31
N ASN A 416 23.30 47.01 11.35
CA ASN A 416 22.02 47.46 10.83
C ASN A 416 21.37 46.37 9.96
N ASP A 417 20.04 46.31 10.07
CA ASP A 417 19.08 46.18 8.96
C ASP A 417 19.04 44.86 8.16
N ARG A 418 18.02 44.03 8.46
CA ARG A 418 16.91 43.60 7.56
C ARG A 418 16.41 42.18 7.87
N SER A 419 15.32 42.08 8.63
CA SER A 419 14.32 41.00 8.48
C SER A 419 13.04 41.34 9.24
N HIS A 420 12.00 41.80 8.54
CA HIS A 420 10.64 41.92 9.05
C HIS A 420 9.67 41.52 7.92
N ASP A 421 9.58 40.22 7.61
CA ASP A 421 8.32 39.66 7.08
C ASP A 421 8.21 38.12 7.11
N ASP A 422 8.63 37.46 8.20
CA ASP A 422 8.50 35.98 8.26
C ASP A 422 8.03 35.39 9.60
N LYS A 423 7.19 36.14 10.35
CA LYS A 423 6.55 35.63 11.58
C LYS A 423 5.05 35.97 11.69
N ARG A 424 4.33 35.95 10.56
CA ARG A 424 2.85 35.95 10.53
C ARG A 424 2.31 34.98 9.50
N ARG A 425 2.37 33.67 9.78
CA ARG A 425 1.51 32.64 9.14
C ARG A 425 1.58 31.29 9.86
N HIS A 426 1.52 31.30 11.19
CA HIS A 426 1.55 30.06 12.00
C HIS A 426 0.58 30.05 13.18
N ASN A 427 -0.58 30.71 13.08
CA ASN A 427 -1.58 30.63 14.16
C ASN A 427 -3.03 30.90 13.71
N ILE A 428 -3.51 30.12 12.73
CA ILE A 428 -4.94 29.96 12.45
C ILE A 428 -5.22 28.46 12.37
N TYR A 429 -5.17 27.76 13.51
CA TYR A 429 -5.76 26.42 13.64
C TYR A 429 -6.19 26.04 15.07
N TRP A 430 -6.00 26.90 16.07
CA TRP A 430 -6.28 26.57 17.49
C TRP A 430 -7.44 27.32 18.16
N THR A 431 -8.36 27.94 17.40
CA THR A 431 -9.44 28.76 17.98
C THR A 431 -10.86 28.35 17.55
N ARG A 432 -11.12 27.04 17.42
CA ARG A 432 -12.50 26.52 17.22
C ARG A 432 -12.97 25.44 18.21
N ILE A 433 -12.13 24.95 19.13
CA ILE A 433 -12.49 23.84 20.04
C ILE A 433 -12.99 24.28 21.43
N TYR A 434 -12.99 25.58 21.78
CA TYR A 434 -13.31 26.02 23.16
C TYR A 434 -14.67 26.69 23.40
N ARG A 435 -15.68 26.52 22.53
CA ARG A 435 -17.00 27.21 22.69
C ARG A 435 -18.26 26.34 22.61
N PHE A 436 -18.20 25.03 22.83
CA PHE A 436 -19.42 24.20 22.94
C PHE A 436 -19.69 23.58 24.33
N GLY A 437 -18.81 23.83 25.32
CA GLY A 437 -18.84 23.14 26.61
C GLY A 437 -19.71 23.72 27.75
N VAL A 438 -20.60 24.70 27.53
CA VAL A 438 -21.28 25.40 28.66
C VAL A 438 -22.81 25.44 28.60
N LEU A 439 -23.49 24.86 27.60
CA LEU A 439 -24.95 25.08 27.46
C LEU A 439 -25.90 23.87 27.59
N LEU A 440 -25.48 22.71 28.10
CA LEU A 440 -26.40 21.57 28.28
C LEU A 440 -26.32 20.92 29.68
N SER A 441 -26.18 21.74 30.72
CA SER A 441 -26.30 21.33 32.13
C SER A 441 -27.69 21.60 32.73
N ARG A 442 -28.77 21.61 31.92
CA ARG A 442 -30.14 21.75 32.43
C ARG A 442 -31.09 20.84 31.66
N LEU A 443 -31.47 19.71 32.28
CA LEU A 443 -32.85 19.24 32.49
C LEU A 443 -32.89 17.70 32.64
N CYS A 444 -33.17 17.26 33.86
CA CYS A 444 -33.53 15.88 34.19
C CYS A 444 -35.02 15.61 33.88
N ARG A 445 -35.35 14.38 33.43
CA ARG A 445 -36.42 13.48 33.93
C ARG A 445 -36.53 12.20 33.05
N PHE A 446 -36.64 11.03 33.68
CA PHE A 446 -37.00 9.71 33.10
C PHE A 446 -38.56 9.58 32.97
N PRO A 447 -39.21 8.53 32.36
CA PRO A 447 -38.78 7.14 32.12
C PRO A 447 -39.32 6.39 30.82
N GLU A 448 -38.98 5.08 30.73
CA GLU A 448 -39.63 3.91 30.03
C GLU A 448 -39.50 3.65 28.49
N GLY A 449 -39.07 2.43 28.11
CA GLY A 449 -39.37 1.79 26.81
C GLY A 449 -38.27 0.91 26.15
N LEU A 450 -38.42 -0.42 26.28
CA LEU A 450 -37.88 -1.60 25.55
C LEU A 450 -36.97 -1.51 24.28
N GLN A 451 -36.07 -2.53 24.23
CA GLN A 451 -35.72 -3.45 23.11
C GLN A 451 -34.56 -3.15 22.14
N HIS A 452 -33.77 -4.23 21.92
CA HIS A 452 -32.70 -4.49 20.93
C HIS A 452 -31.41 -3.65 21.04
N GLY A 453 -30.35 -4.24 21.61
CA GLY A 453 -29.01 -3.62 21.65
C GLY A 453 -27.98 -4.35 22.53
N GLY A 454 -28.00 -5.69 22.58
CA GLY A 454 -27.21 -6.47 23.55
C GLY A 454 -25.69 -6.53 23.30
N ALA A 455 -25.25 -6.41 22.05
CA ALA A 455 -23.83 -6.58 21.68
C ALA A 455 -22.99 -5.29 21.87
N GLU A 456 -23.52 -4.12 21.49
CA GLU A 456 -22.84 -2.83 21.66
C GLU A 456 -22.68 -2.43 23.13
N PHE A 457 -23.69 -2.73 23.96
CA PHE A 457 -23.65 -2.40 25.40
C PHE A 457 -22.58 -3.21 26.15
N PHE A 458 -22.26 -4.42 25.67
CA PHE A 458 -21.34 -5.34 26.33
C PHE A 458 -19.87 -5.09 25.95
N LEU A 459 -19.58 -4.76 24.69
CA LEU A 459 -18.23 -4.35 24.23
C LEU A 459 -17.77 -3.03 24.86
N HIS A 460 -18.68 -2.07 25.03
CA HIS A 460 -18.42 -0.84 25.78
C HIS A 460 -18.08 -1.15 27.25
N GLN A 461 -18.75 -2.15 27.85
CA GLN A 461 -18.47 -2.57 29.21
C GLN A 461 -17.09 -3.25 29.32
N LEU A 462 -16.66 -4.04 28.34
CA LEU A 462 -15.32 -4.64 28.28
C LEU A 462 -14.19 -3.61 28.10
N CYS A 463 -14.32 -2.66 27.16
CA CYS A 463 -13.30 -1.63 26.97
C CYS A 463 -13.23 -0.64 28.15
N CYS A 464 -14.33 -0.45 28.90
CA CYS A 464 -14.35 0.42 30.08
C CYS A 464 -14.06 -0.30 31.42
N GLU A 465 -14.27 -1.62 31.53
CA GLU A 465 -14.05 -2.39 32.77
C GLU A 465 -12.72 -3.14 32.81
N LEU A 466 -11.96 -3.25 31.71
CA LEU A 466 -10.59 -3.78 31.70
C LEU A 466 -9.60 -2.65 32.05
N PRO A 467 -9.22 -2.46 33.32
CA PRO A 467 -8.32 -1.39 33.68
C PRO A 467 -6.91 -1.88 33.27
N ILE A 468 -6.17 -1.06 32.52
CA ILE A 468 -4.72 -1.23 32.33
C ILE A 468 -4.33 -2.35 31.32
N MET A 469 -4.54 -2.11 30.02
CA MET A 469 -3.69 -2.71 28.97
C MET A 469 -2.46 -1.81 28.77
N ARG A 470 -1.53 -1.81 29.72
CA ARG A 470 -0.27 -1.04 29.61
C ARG A 470 0.72 -1.84 28.77
N GLY A 471 1.10 -1.31 27.61
CA GLY A 471 2.26 -1.76 26.83
C GLY A 471 2.01 -2.65 25.61
N GLY A 472 0.76 -2.91 25.23
CA GLY A 472 0.43 -3.59 23.97
C GLY A 472 -0.03 -2.60 22.90
N ALA A 473 0.51 -2.70 21.68
CA ALA A 473 -0.14 -2.09 20.52
C ALA A 473 -1.43 -2.89 20.25
N LEU A 474 -2.59 -2.28 20.48
CA LEU A 474 -3.86 -2.82 19.98
C LEU A 474 -3.87 -2.61 18.47
N HIS A 475 -3.61 -3.67 17.73
CA HIS A 475 -3.84 -3.74 16.30
C HIS A 475 -5.25 -4.33 16.07
N GLY A 476 -5.99 -3.90 15.04
CA GLY A 476 -7.38 -4.33 14.83
C GLY A 476 -7.60 -5.84 14.66
N TRP A 477 -6.55 -6.64 14.44
CA TRP A 477 -6.62 -8.08 14.13
C TRP A 477 -7.14 -8.96 15.28
N PRO A 478 -6.64 -8.83 16.52
CA PRO A 478 -7.28 -9.39 17.70
C PRO A 478 -8.78 -9.08 17.83
N GLU A 479 -9.22 -7.86 17.48
CA GLU A 479 -10.63 -7.46 17.59
C GLU A 479 -11.54 -8.20 16.58
N TYR A 480 -11.03 -8.43 15.36
CA TYR A 480 -11.73 -9.25 14.36
C TYR A 480 -11.91 -10.69 14.84
N LEU A 481 -10.87 -11.32 15.42
CA LEU A 481 -10.98 -12.67 15.97
C LEU A 481 -11.95 -12.73 17.16
N VAL A 482 -11.95 -11.70 18.01
CA VAL A 482 -12.90 -11.59 19.13
C VAL A 482 -14.34 -11.56 18.64
N ARG A 483 -14.64 -10.74 17.62
CA ARG A 483 -16.00 -10.66 17.05
C ARG A 483 -16.42 -11.98 16.40
N SER A 484 -15.54 -12.64 15.66
CA SER A 484 -15.83 -13.98 15.12
C SER A 484 -16.00 -15.04 16.20
N ALA A 485 -15.24 -14.96 17.30
CA ALA A 485 -15.39 -15.85 18.45
C ALA A 485 -16.74 -15.65 19.16
N GLU A 486 -17.27 -14.43 19.22
CA GLU A 486 -18.59 -14.13 19.77
C GLU A 486 -19.73 -14.68 18.89
N GLU A 487 -19.68 -14.47 17.57
CA GLU A 487 -20.66 -15.05 16.64
C GLU A 487 -20.66 -16.57 16.66
N LYS A 488 -19.52 -17.16 17.02
CA LYS A 488 -19.31 -18.59 17.13
C LYS A 488 -19.14 -19.04 18.57
N ALA A 489 -19.79 -18.38 19.54
CA ALA A 489 -19.65 -18.71 20.97
C ALA A 489 -19.88 -20.20 21.27
N ASP A 490 -20.79 -20.86 20.55
CA ASP A 490 -21.06 -22.31 20.64
C ASP A 490 -19.84 -23.18 20.32
N LEU A 491 -18.90 -22.69 19.49
CA LEU A 491 -17.64 -23.39 19.19
C LEU A 491 -16.65 -23.35 20.34
N LEU A 492 -16.78 -22.39 21.26
CA LEU A 492 -15.84 -22.17 22.36
C LEU A 492 -16.40 -22.67 23.70
N PHE A 493 -17.72 -22.68 23.86
CA PHE A 493 -18.38 -23.12 25.09
C PHE A 493 -18.03 -24.58 25.45
N ASP A 494 -17.65 -24.81 26.70
CA ASP A 494 -17.23 -26.12 27.25
C ASP A 494 -16.04 -26.80 26.51
N LYS A 495 -15.24 -26.02 25.77
CA LYS A 495 -14.05 -26.50 25.05
C LYS A 495 -12.74 -26.27 25.79
N GLU A 496 -11.72 -27.06 25.46
CA GLU A 496 -10.33 -26.73 25.77
C GLU A 496 -9.73 -25.91 24.64
N VAL A 497 -9.37 -24.66 24.94
CA VAL A 497 -8.94 -23.66 23.97
C VAL A 497 -7.48 -23.29 24.19
N LEU A 498 -6.70 -23.22 23.11
CA LEU A 498 -5.33 -22.73 23.13
C LEU A 498 -5.18 -21.54 22.18
N GLU A 499 -4.62 -20.43 22.65
CA GLU A 499 -4.15 -19.35 21.79
C GLU A 499 -2.64 -19.48 21.54
N LEU A 500 -2.23 -19.58 20.28
CA LEU A 500 -0.83 -19.57 19.83
C LEU A 500 -0.44 -18.16 19.37
N GLY A 501 0.68 -17.64 19.90
CA GLY A 501 1.17 -16.30 19.54
C GLY A 501 0.35 -15.18 20.16
N ALA A 502 -0.08 -15.37 21.41
CA ALA A 502 -1.02 -14.49 22.10
C ALA A 502 -0.46 -13.08 22.41
N GLY A 503 0.85 -12.88 22.27
CA GLY A 503 1.51 -11.60 22.56
C GLY A 503 1.36 -11.20 24.03
N VAL A 504 1.41 -9.90 24.31
CA VAL A 504 1.25 -9.41 25.70
C VAL A 504 -0.21 -9.34 26.14
N ALA A 505 -1.16 -9.33 25.20
CA ALA A 505 -2.57 -9.07 25.49
C ALA A 505 -3.38 -10.34 25.77
N ALA A 506 -3.16 -11.42 25.01
CA ALA A 506 -3.95 -12.65 25.07
C ALA A 506 -5.46 -12.39 25.00
N LEU A 507 -5.87 -11.50 24.08
CA LEU A 507 -7.24 -11.02 23.97
C LEU A 507 -8.20 -12.14 23.51
N PRO A 508 -7.92 -12.92 22.45
CA PRO A 508 -8.72 -14.09 22.08
C PRO A 508 -8.90 -15.09 23.23
N ALA A 509 -7.84 -15.41 23.97
CA ALA A 509 -7.92 -16.29 25.14
C ALA A 509 -8.80 -15.70 26.25
N SER A 510 -8.68 -14.40 26.52
CA SER A 510 -9.51 -13.70 27.51
C SER A 510 -11.00 -13.79 27.16
N ILE A 511 -11.34 -13.68 25.88
CA ILE A 511 -12.72 -13.79 25.40
C ILE A 511 -13.20 -15.23 25.43
N ALA A 512 -12.41 -16.20 24.99
CA ALA A 512 -12.76 -17.62 25.09
C ALA A 512 -13.10 -18.02 26.54
N ALA A 513 -12.35 -17.50 27.52
CA ALA A 513 -12.62 -17.75 28.93
C ALA A 513 -13.97 -17.15 29.38
N ARG A 514 -14.33 -15.95 28.90
CA ARG A 514 -15.61 -15.29 29.18
C ARG A 514 -16.80 -15.98 28.50
N LEU A 515 -16.58 -16.55 27.31
CA LEU A 515 -17.58 -17.31 26.55
C LEU A 515 -17.81 -18.72 27.11
N GLY A 516 -17.21 -19.08 28.25
CA GLY A 516 -17.47 -20.34 28.95
C GLY A 516 -16.65 -21.51 28.43
N ALA A 517 -15.49 -21.27 27.82
CA ALA A 517 -14.53 -22.34 27.57
C ALA A 517 -14.12 -23.03 28.88
N ARG A 518 -14.10 -24.36 28.87
CA ARG A 518 -13.81 -25.20 30.05
C ARG A 518 -12.39 -24.99 30.56
N ARG A 519 -11.45 -24.76 29.65
CA ARG A 519 -10.04 -24.50 29.96
C ARG A 519 -9.43 -23.66 28.84
N VAL A 520 -8.74 -22.59 29.19
CA VAL A 520 -8.08 -21.72 28.21
C VAL A 520 -6.61 -21.59 28.53
N VAL A 521 -5.78 -21.74 27.50
CA VAL A 521 -4.33 -21.53 27.57
C VAL A 521 -3.96 -20.42 26.59
N ALA A 522 -3.29 -19.38 27.06
CA ALA A 522 -2.59 -18.41 26.21
C ALA A 522 -1.11 -18.76 26.14
N SER A 523 -0.53 -18.71 24.94
CA SER A 523 0.87 -19.07 24.75
C SER A 523 1.64 -18.17 23.81
N ASP A 524 2.94 -18.06 24.08
CA ASP A 524 3.91 -17.39 23.23
C ASP A 524 5.26 -18.13 23.33
N GLY A 525 6.18 -17.85 22.41
CA GLY A 525 7.46 -18.54 22.34
C GLY A 525 8.37 -18.00 21.24
N LEU A 526 9.12 -16.94 21.54
CA LEU A 526 10.33 -16.64 20.78
C LEU A 526 11.43 -17.62 21.19
N GLU A 527 11.98 -18.35 20.21
CA GLU A 527 13.27 -18.98 20.39
C GLU A 527 14.28 -17.87 20.68
N ALA A 528 14.88 -17.88 21.88
CA ALA A 528 16.16 -17.24 22.04
C ALA A 528 17.13 -17.98 21.11
N GLU A 529 17.31 -17.48 19.88
CA GLU A 529 18.46 -17.89 19.08
C GLU A 529 19.70 -17.71 19.98
N ALA A 530 20.50 -18.77 20.06
CA ALA A 530 21.69 -18.78 20.91
C ALA A 530 22.53 -17.52 20.66
N PRO A 531 23.06 -16.86 21.71
CA PRO A 531 23.71 -15.57 21.57
C PRO A 531 25.06 -15.73 20.86
N THR A 532 25.10 -15.50 19.54
CA THR A 532 26.35 -15.16 18.84
C THR A 532 26.65 -13.66 18.90
N VAL A 533 25.81 -12.88 19.60
CA VAL A 533 26.02 -11.46 19.91
C VAL A 533 25.87 -11.27 21.42
N PRO A 534 26.80 -10.57 22.11
CA PRO A 534 26.66 -10.32 23.54
C PRO A 534 25.33 -9.65 23.84
N ALA A 535 24.55 -10.26 24.72
CA ALA A 535 23.22 -9.82 25.09
C ALA A 535 23.22 -8.36 25.53
N GLN A 536 22.51 -7.52 24.79
CA GLN A 536 21.85 -6.33 25.35
C GLN A 536 20.74 -6.86 26.26
N PRO A 537 20.82 -6.68 27.59
CA PRO A 537 19.82 -7.22 28.50
C PRO A 537 18.65 -6.26 28.52
N ILE A 538 17.53 -6.51 27.81
CA ILE A 538 16.23 -5.87 28.16
C ILE A 538 14.94 -6.47 27.55
N HIS A 539 14.89 -7.27 26.45
CA HIS A 539 13.56 -7.46 25.78
C HIS A 539 12.87 -8.84 25.70
N LEU A 540 13.52 -9.99 25.93
CA LEU A 540 12.83 -11.27 25.69
C LEU A 540 12.13 -11.92 26.90
N GLN A 541 12.43 -11.52 28.13
CA GLN A 541 11.65 -11.93 29.31
C GLN A 541 10.31 -11.15 29.45
N GLY A 542 10.02 -10.22 28.54
CA GLY A 542 8.91 -9.27 28.67
C GLY A 542 7.53 -9.80 28.30
N VAL A 543 7.39 -10.69 27.30
CA VAL A 543 6.06 -10.97 26.72
C VAL A 543 5.18 -11.79 27.66
N LEU A 544 5.66 -12.95 28.13
CA LEU A 544 4.88 -13.80 29.05
C LEU A 544 4.65 -13.14 30.42
N GLU A 545 5.56 -12.28 30.87
CA GLU A 545 5.40 -11.56 32.13
C GLU A 545 4.39 -10.42 32.01
N GLN A 546 4.40 -9.66 30.92
CA GLN A 546 3.37 -8.67 30.64
C GLN A 546 2.00 -9.33 30.40
N MET A 547 1.97 -10.46 29.68
CA MET A 547 0.77 -11.28 29.54
C MET A 547 0.22 -11.72 30.91
N ARG A 548 1.10 -12.13 31.84
CA ARG A 548 0.71 -12.48 33.20
C ARG A 548 0.09 -11.32 33.95
N GLN A 549 0.66 -10.13 33.84
CA GLN A 549 0.12 -8.92 34.48
C GLN A 549 -1.26 -8.56 33.91
N ASN A 550 -1.42 -8.64 32.59
CA ASN A 550 -2.69 -8.33 31.92
C ASN A 550 -3.76 -9.37 32.26
N LEU A 551 -3.46 -10.68 32.16
CA LEU A 551 -4.44 -11.74 32.45
C LEU A 551 -4.83 -11.79 33.92
N ALA A 552 -3.93 -11.47 34.85
CA ALA A 552 -4.25 -11.43 36.28
C ALA A 552 -5.39 -10.42 36.60
N GLN A 553 -5.51 -9.35 35.81
CA GLN A 553 -6.53 -8.32 36.00
C GLN A 553 -7.80 -8.61 35.18
N ASN A 554 -7.64 -9.23 34.01
CA ASN A 554 -8.67 -9.24 32.98
C ASN A 554 -9.35 -10.61 32.77
N ALA A 555 -8.60 -11.70 32.96
CA ALA A 555 -9.04 -13.07 32.77
C ALA A 555 -8.15 -14.05 33.58
N PRO A 556 -8.23 -14.03 34.93
CA PRO A 556 -7.29 -14.77 35.80
C PRO A 556 -7.41 -16.30 35.70
N THR A 557 -8.44 -16.81 35.02
CA THR A 557 -8.65 -18.24 34.73
C THR A 557 -7.87 -18.74 33.52
N VAL A 558 -7.28 -17.85 32.72
CA VAL A 558 -6.45 -18.22 31.55
C VAL A 558 -5.08 -18.70 32.02
N GLU A 559 -4.72 -19.92 31.65
CA GLU A 559 -3.38 -20.48 31.88
C GLU A 559 -2.36 -19.86 30.93
N ILE A 560 -1.16 -19.56 31.41
CA ILE A 560 -0.07 -19.04 30.58
C ILE A 560 0.97 -20.14 30.36
N ARG A 561 1.32 -20.40 29.11
CA ARG A 561 2.36 -21.39 28.77
C ARG A 561 3.36 -20.84 27.76
N SER A 562 4.62 -21.21 27.93
CA SER A 562 5.61 -21.02 26.86
C SER A 562 5.51 -22.21 25.90
N ILE A 563 5.16 -21.93 24.64
CA ILE A 563 5.05 -22.94 23.58
C ILE A 563 5.81 -22.44 22.35
N PRO A 564 7.13 -22.73 22.25
CA PRO A 564 7.87 -22.46 21.03
C PRO A 564 7.37 -23.38 19.92
N TRP A 565 7.05 -22.81 18.76
CA TRP A 565 6.33 -23.52 17.71
C TRP A 565 7.12 -24.67 17.06
N LEU A 566 8.42 -24.48 16.82
CA LEU A 566 9.28 -25.51 16.24
C LEU A 566 9.32 -26.82 17.04
N PRO A 567 9.62 -26.81 18.36
CA PRO A 567 9.57 -28.03 19.15
C PRO A 567 8.14 -28.52 19.39
N ALA A 568 7.12 -27.64 19.35
CA ALA A 568 5.74 -28.08 19.47
C ALA A 568 5.31 -28.90 18.24
N GLY A 569 5.54 -28.39 17.03
CA GLY A 569 5.19 -29.06 15.78
C GLY A 569 5.87 -30.42 15.56
N ARG A 570 7.03 -30.65 16.19
CA ARG A 570 7.81 -31.90 16.04
C ARG A 570 7.46 -32.98 17.07
N ARG A 571 6.55 -32.71 18.01
CA ARG A 571 6.18 -33.64 19.07
C ARG A 571 4.85 -34.34 18.76
N SER A 572 4.73 -35.58 19.23
CA SER A 572 3.45 -36.27 19.28
C SER A 572 2.80 -36.03 20.64
N TYR A 573 1.53 -35.62 20.62
CA TYR A 573 0.75 -35.33 21.82
C TYR A 573 -0.26 -36.44 22.08
N ARG A 574 -0.53 -36.71 23.36
CA ARG A 574 -1.69 -37.54 23.73
C ARG A 574 -2.94 -36.67 23.69
N HIS A 575 -4.11 -37.28 23.51
CA HIS A 575 -5.39 -36.57 23.44
C HIS A 575 -5.62 -35.56 24.59
N LYS A 576 -5.23 -35.91 25.82
CA LYS A 576 -5.35 -35.02 27.00
C LYS A 576 -4.42 -33.80 26.98
N ASP A 577 -3.38 -33.84 26.15
CA ASP A 577 -2.37 -32.80 26.00
C ASP A 577 -2.67 -31.94 24.73
N GLN A 578 -3.77 -32.22 24.02
CA GLN A 578 -4.28 -31.51 22.84
C GLN A 578 -5.55 -30.72 23.15
N PHE A 579 -5.91 -29.78 22.27
CA PHE A 579 -7.00 -28.81 22.43
C PHE A 579 -8.13 -29.04 21.44
N ASP A 580 -9.35 -28.71 21.86
CA ASP A 580 -10.55 -28.75 21.01
C ASP A 580 -10.56 -27.59 20.01
N VAL A 581 -10.05 -26.42 20.42
CA VAL A 581 -9.96 -25.23 19.57
C VAL A 581 -8.59 -24.60 19.71
N ILE A 582 -7.97 -24.23 18.58
CA ILE A 582 -6.76 -23.41 18.57
C ILE A 582 -7.08 -22.06 17.93
N LEU A 583 -6.77 -21.01 18.69
CA LEU A 583 -6.87 -19.61 18.32
C LEU A 583 -5.51 -19.08 17.89
N PHE A 584 -5.48 -18.20 16.90
CA PHE A 584 -4.31 -17.37 16.59
C PHE A 584 -4.76 -16.07 15.93
N ALA A 585 -4.28 -14.93 16.45
CA ALA A 585 -4.45 -13.64 15.82
C ALA A 585 -3.09 -13.01 15.61
N ASP A 586 -2.89 -12.36 14.46
CA ASP A 586 -1.71 -11.53 14.22
C ASP A 586 -0.34 -12.25 14.27
N GLY A 587 -0.28 -13.60 14.29
CA GLY A 587 0.95 -14.35 14.57
C GLY A 587 1.92 -14.59 13.40
N ILE A 588 1.52 -14.32 12.16
CA ILE A 588 2.35 -14.63 10.97
C ILE A 588 3.04 -13.37 10.43
N TYR A 589 4.36 -13.39 10.43
CA TYR A 589 5.21 -12.30 9.95
C TYR A 589 6.27 -12.74 8.92
N THR A 590 6.47 -14.05 8.75
CA THR A 590 7.46 -14.63 7.82
C THR A 590 6.98 -15.98 7.29
N GLU A 591 7.49 -16.42 6.13
CA GLU A 591 7.28 -17.77 5.57
C GLU A 591 7.64 -18.89 6.57
N ARG A 592 8.76 -18.73 7.28
CA ARG A 592 9.16 -19.69 8.31
C ARG A 592 8.16 -19.72 9.46
N GLY A 593 7.73 -18.55 9.94
CA GLY A 593 6.73 -18.44 11.00
C GLY A 593 5.39 -19.08 10.62
N ALA A 594 4.96 -18.93 9.36
CA ALA A 594 3.77 -19.59 8.82
C ALA A 594 3.86 -21.12 8.95
N LEU A 595 4.91 -21.75 8.43
CA LEU A 595 5.08 -23.20 8.50
C LEU A 595 5.17 -23.71 9.94
N LEU A 596 5.88 -22.97 10.82
CA LEU A 596 5.99 -23.34 12.22
C LEU A 596 4.66 -23.23 12.96
N LEU A 597 3.86 -22.19 12.68
CA LEU A 597 2.53 -22.04 13.25
C LEU A 597 1.62 -23.18 12.78
N ALA A 598 1.65 -23.52 11.48
CA ALA A 598 0.86 -24.61 10.92
C ALA A 598 1.22 -25.96 11.57
N ASP A 599 2.52 -26.26 11.71
CA ASP A 599 3.00 -27.45 12.40
C ASP A 599 2.55 -27.50 13.87
N ALA A 600 2.74 -26.39 14.61
CA ALA A 600 2.37 -26.33 16.02
C ALA A 600 0.86 -26.44 16.22
N ALA A 601 0.07 -25.71 15.42
CA ALA A 601 -1.39 -25.75 15.46
C ALA A 601 -1.89 -27.17 15.17
N THR A 602 -1.44 -27.79 14.08
CA THR A 602 -1.91 -29.13 13.71
C THR A 602 -1.47 -30.22 14.71
N ALA A 603 -0.27 -30.14 15.30
CA ALA A 603 0.19 -31.09 16.30
C ALA A 603 -0.60 -31.01 17.63
N LEU A 604 -0.97 -29.80 18.04
CA LEU A 604 -1.68 -29.52 19.30
C LEU A 604 -3.20 -29.65 19.17
N LEU A 605 -3.73 -29.76 17.96
CA LEU A 605 -5.17 -29.87 17.70
C LEU A 605 -5.66 -31.31 17.85
N ARG A 606 -6.83 -31.49 18.45
CA ARG A 606 -7.50 -32.80 18.47
C ARG A 606 -7.97 -33.20 17.06
N PRO A 607 -8.14 -34.51 16.78
CA PRO A 607 -8.58 -35.00 15.47
C PRO A 607 -9.93 -34.44 14.96
N SER A 608 -10.79 -33.92 15.84
CA SER A 608 -12.05 -33.26 15.52
C SER A 608 -12.08 -31.79 15.99
N GLY A 609 -10.90 -31.20 16.14
CA GLY A 609 -10.75 -29.84 16.63
C GLY A 609 -11.00 -28.80 15.55
N VAL A 610 -11.00 -27.54 15.96
CA VAL A 610 -11.18 -26.38 15.08
C VAL A 610 -9.96 -25.47 15.18
N LEU A 611 -9.49 -24.98 14.03
CA LEU A 611 -8.60 -23.82 13.98
C LEU A 611 -9.43 -22.57 13.68
N LEU A 612 -9.27 -21.53 14.51
CA LEU A 612 -9.90 -20.24 14.28
C LEU A 612 -8.82 -19.17 14.36
N GLY A 613 -8.66 -18.38 13.30
CA GLY A 613 -7.67 -17.32 13.32
C GLY A 613 -8.04 -16.10 12.50
N ALA A 614 -7.46 -14.97 12.85
CA ALA A 614 -7.56 -13.73 12.09
C ALA A 614 -6.17 -13.35 11.57
N LEU A 615 -6.02 -13.32 10.25
CA LEU A 615 -4.77 -13.04 9.57
C LEU A 615 -4.94 -11.86 8.61
N PRO A 616 -3.96 -10.96 8.50
CA PRO A 616 -4.02 -9.82 7.59
C PRO A 616 -3.80 -10.23 6.13
N ASP A 617 -4.59 -9.76 5.17
CA ASP A 617 -4.57 -10.25 3.78
C ASP A 617 -3.23 -10.09 3.02
N LEU A 618 -2.27 -9.32 3.56
CA LEU A 618 -1.06 -8.87 2.85
C LEU A 618 0.29 -9.15 3.55
N ARG A 619 0.35 -10.08 4.51
CA ARG A 619 1.64 -10.45 5.14
C ARG A 619 2.32 -11.66 4.50
N SER A 620 3.66 -11.61 4.49
CA SER A 620 4.50 -12.74 4.05
C SER A 620 4.23 -13.98 4.92
N GLY A 621 4.08 -15.13 4.27
CA GLY A 621 3.78 -16.41 4.91
C GLY A 621 2.30 -16.83 4.88
N ILE A 622 1.34 -15.94 4.64
CA ILE A 622 -0.08 -16.30 4.76
C ILE A 622 -0.55 -17.24 3.64
N GLU A 623 -0.11 -17.01 2.40
CA GLU A 623 -0.39 -17.92 1.28
C GLU A 623 0.20 -19.31 1.57
N SER A 624 1.46 -19.37 2.00
CA SER A 624 2.12 -20.63 2.38
C SER A 624 1.46 -21.32 3.57
N PHE A 625 0.96 -20.56 4.55
CA PHE A 625 0.22 -21.11 5.69
C PHE A 625 -1.07 -21.79 5.24
N GLU A 626 -1.87 -21.11 4.41
CA GLU A 626 -3.11 -21.69 3.89
C GLU A 626 -2.86 -22.88 2.98
N ASP A 627 -1.86 -22.81 2.10
CA ASP A 627 -1.51 -23.91 1.21
C ASP A 627 -0.99 -25.12 1.97
N ASP A 628 -0.20 -24.92 3.02
CA ASP A 628 0.26 -25.98 3.91
C ASP A 628 -0.92 -26.62 4.67
N LEU A 629 -1.84 -25.83 5.22
CA LEU A 629 -3.06 -26.37 5.86
C LEU A 629 -3.94 -27.13 4.85
N ARG A 630 -4.14 -26.61 3.64
CA ARG A 630 -4.87 -27.31 2.55
C ARG A 630 -4.22 -28.64 2.21
N SER A 631 -2.89 -28.68 2.15
CA SER A 631 -2.14 -29.93 1.87
C SER A 631 -2.33 -31.00 2.97
N ARG A 632 -2.66 -30.56 4.19
CA ARG A 632 -2.99 -31.42 5.35
C ARG A 632 -4.48 -31.79 5.43
N GLY A 633 -5.28 -31.40 4.43
CA GLY A 633 -6.72 -31.68 4.37
C GLY A 633 -7.58 -30.68 5.14
N LEU A 634 -7.04 -29.53 5.54
CA LEU A 634 -7.76 -28.45 6.23
C LEU A 634 -8.06 -27.33 5.25
N THR A 635 -9.33 -27.21 4.86
CA THR A 635 -9.75 -26.15 3.93
C THR A 635 -10.24 -24.94 4.72
N PRO A 636 -9.72 -23.72 4.47
CA PRO A 636 -10.25 -22.52 5.09
C PRO A 636 -11.68 -22.25 4.58
N SER A 637 -12.59 -21.96 5.49
CA SER A 637 -13.80 -21.19 5.19
C SER A 637 -13.63 -19.78 5.71
N GLU A 638 -13.84 -18.80 4.84
CA GLU A 638 -13.80 -17.39 5.23
C GLU A 638 -15.08 -17.02 5.96
N VAL A 639 -14.93 -16.37 7.12
CA VAL A 639 -16.03 -15.66 7.77
C VAL A 639 -15.90 -14.21 7.36
N LEU A 640 -16.76 -13.79 6.41
CA LEU A 640 -16.92 -12.39 6.07
C LEU A 640 -17.61 -11.71 7.25
N LEU A 641 -16.90 -10.77 7.86
CA LEU A 641 -17.49 -9.89 8.87
C LEU A 641 -18.29 -8.80 8.16
N ASP A 642 -19.46 -8.46 8.70
CA ASP A 642 -20.33 -7.42 8.14
C ASP A 642 -19.57 -6.07 8.02
N GLU A 643 -19.88 -5.28 7.00
CA GLU A 643 -19.27 -3.95 6.79
C GLU A 643 -19.44 -3.05 8.02
N ASP A 644 -20.56 -3.17 8.74
CA ASP A 644 -20.79 -2.46 9.99
C ASP A 644 -19.82 -2.89 11.09
N MET A 645 -19.42 -4.17 11.12
CA MET A 645 -18.45 -4.70 12.07
C MET A 645 -17.01 -4.33 11.71
N ILE A 646 -16.67 -4.33 10.42
CA ILE A 646 -15.39 -3.85 9.90
C ILE A 646 -15.23 -2.36 10.22
N SER A 647 -16.30 -1.58 10.01
CA SER A 647 -16.36 -0.16 10.37
C SER A 647 -16.15 0.05 11.87
N ALA A 648 -16.81 -0.76 12.73
CA ALA A 648 -16.68 -0.65 14.17
C ALA A 648 -15.30 -1.04 14.72
N ALA A 649 -14.63 -2.05 14.14
CA ALA A 649 -13.26 -2.48 14.50
C ALA A 649 -12.17 -1.54 13.95
N SER A 650 -12.53 -0.66 13.00
CA SER A 650 -11.61 0.29 12.37
C SER A 650 -11.69 1.71 12.94
N ARG A 651 -12.57 1.95 13.92
CA ARG A 651 -12.74 3.29 14.53
C ARG A 651 -11.55 3.63 15.44
N PRO A 652 -10.90 4.79 15.26
CA PRO A 652 -9.93 5.30 16.20
C PRO A 652 -10.57 5.46 17.59
N TYR A 653 -9.81 5.13 18.64
CA TYR A 653 -10.23 5.24 20.05
C TYR A 653 -10.74 6.66 20.43
N ASP A 654 -10.38 7.68 19.65
CA ASP A 654 -10.74 9.09 19.88
C ASP A 654 -12.17 9.47 19.42
N GLU A 655 -12.85 8.66 18.60
CA GLU A 655 -14.18 9.00 18.06
C GLU A 655 -15.37 8.42 18.86
N VAL A 656 -15.12 7.62 19.90
CA VAL A 656 -16.20 6.99 20.70
C VAL A 656 -16.71 7.91 21.83
N SER A 657 -16.15 9.10 22.03
CA SER A 657 -16.44 9.91 23.23
C SER A 657 -17.68 10.83 23.18
N GLU A 658 -18.43 10.93 22.09
CA GLU A 658 -19.56 11.88 22.01
C GLU A 658 -20.97 11.26 22.05
N SER A 659 -21.11 9.94 22.07
CA SER A 659 -22.41 9.30 22.31
C SER A 659 -22.31 8.18 23.34
N MET A 660 -22.28 8.55 24.63
CA MET A 660 -22.98 7.86 25.73
C MET A 660 -22.52 8.43 27.07
N SER A 661 -23.34 9.33 27.62
CA SER A 661 -23.13 9.81 28.99
C SER A 661 -23.68 8.80 29.99
N ARG A 662 -22.81 8.36 30.92
CA ARG A 662 -23.03 8.07 32.37
C ARG A 662 -22.27 6.80 32.80
N VAL A 663 -21.23 6.98 33.62
CA VAL A 663 -21.04 6.42 34.98
C VAL A 663 -19.80 7.12 35.58
N LYS A 664 -19.91 7.63 36.81
CA LYS A 664 -18.83 8.26 37.59
C LYS A 664 -18.23 7.24 38.57
N VAL A 665 -16.90 7.13 38.65
CA VAL A 665 -16.17 6.78 39.90
C VAL A 665 -14.84 7.58 39.97
N PRO A 666 -14.41 8.11 41.14
CA PRO A 666 -13.37 9.16 41.25
C PRO A 666 -11.99 8.71 41.81
N LEU A 667 -10.95 9.54 41.52
CA LEU A 667 -9.69 9.80 42.26
C LEU A 667 -8.62 8.66 42.30
N THR A 668 -7.31 8.84 42.09
CA THR A 668 -6.36 9.94 42.37
C THR A 668 -5.13 9.86 41.44
N SER A 669 -4.43 11.00 41.32
CA SER A 669 -3.18 11.25 40.61
C SER A 669 -1.94 10.58 41.23
N GLU A 670 -1.02 10.07 40.41
CA GLU A 670 0.41 10.45 40.43
C GLU A 670 1.15 9.94 39.17
N TYR A 671 2.11 10.75 38.70
CA TYR A 671 2.75 10.78 37.39
C TYR A 671 3.67 9.59 37.08
N PHE A 672 3.66 9.11 35.82
CA PHE A 672 4.88 8.69 35.09
C PHE A 672 4.72 8.97 33.58
N VAL A 673 5.68 9.70 33.03
CA VAL A 673 5.81 10.09 31.62
C VAL A 673 6.36 8.91 30.81
N PHE A 674 5.71 8.56 29.69
CA PHE A 674 6.36 7.84 28.59
C PHE A 674 5.94 8.45 27.24
N HIS A 675 6.94 8.68 26.40
CA HIS A 675 6.84 9.26 25.06
C HIS A 675 5.76 8.58 24.21
N HIS A 676 4.74 9.33 23.80
CA HIS A 676 3.77 8.91 22.79
C HIS A 676 4.48 8.68 21.45
N TRP A 677 4.62 7.42 21.06
CA TRP A 677 4.56 7.03 19.66
C TRP A 677 3.10 6.67 19.37
N SER A 678 2.31 7.67 19.00
CA SER A 678 1.01 7.45 18.38
C SER A 678 1.25 7.09 16.91
N VAL A 679 1.52 5.80 16.65
CA VAL A 679 1.36 5.23 15.31
C VAL A 679 -0.12 4.88 15.18
N ALA A 680 -0.90 5.78 14.59
CA ALA A 680 -2.22 5.42 14.08
C ALA A 680 -2.00 4.45 12.90
N CYS A 681 -1.99 3.14 13.18
CA CYS A 681 -2.08 2.13 12.13
C CYS A 681 -3.52 2.11 11.62
N TYR A 682 -3.73 2.57 10.39
CA TYR A 682 -4.92 2.29 9.61
C TYR A 682 -5.16 0.77 9.59
N ALA A 683 -6.20 0.29 10.27
CA ALA A 683 -6.86 -0.93 9.85
C ALA A 683 -7.55 -0.59 8.53
N GLY A 684 -6.98 -1.03 7.41
CA GLY A 684 -7.71 -1.00 6.14
C GLY A 684 -8.93 -1.94 6.23
N PRO A 685 -9.98 -1.72 5.42
CA PRO A 685 -11.20 -2.52 5.42
C PRO A 685 -11.04 -3.98 4.93
N GLU A 686 -9.82 -4.54 4.90
CA GLU A 686 -9.48 -5.83 4.30
C GLU A 686 -8.93 -6.79 5.36
N ALA A 687 -9.77 -7.17 6.33
CA ALA A 687 -9.45 -8.18 7.34
C ALA A 687 -10.36 -9.40 7.21
N ARG A 688 -9.75 -10.60 7.25
CA ARG A 688 -10.48 -11.88 7.18
C ARG A 688 -10.28 -12.69 8.45
N SER A 689 -11.39 -13.22 8.96
CA SER A 689 -11.37 -14.31 9.93
C SER A 689 -11.44 -15.64 9.16
N LEU A 690 -10.46 -16.50 9.38
CA LEU A 690 -10.36 -17.82 8.78
C LEU A 690 -10.81 -18.88 9.79
N TYR A 691 -11.73 -19.73 9.36
CA TYR A 691 -12.17 -20.91 10.10
C TYR A 691 -11.73 -22.17 9.37
N PHE A 692 -11.14 -23.13 10.07
CA PHE A 692 -10.81 -24.44 9.52
C PHE A 692 -11.46 -25.53 10.40
N ASP A 693 -12.36 -26.30 9.80
CA ASP A 693 -12.98 -27.47 10.42
C ASP A 693 -12.20 -28.73 10.02
N VAL A 694 -11.85 -29.57 10.99
CA VAL A 694 -11.17 -30.87 10.75
C VAL A 694 -12.20 -32.01 10.59
N SER A 695 -13.50 -31.72 10.72
CA SER A 695 -14.55 -32.75 10.62
C SER A 695 -14.60 -33.35 9.21
N PRO A 696 -14.48 -34.68 9.05
CA PRO A 696 -14.63 -35.31 7.74
C PRO A 696 -16.08 -35.15 7.25
N GLY A 697 -16.25 -34.29 6.25
CA GLY A 697 -17.45 -34.20 5.41
C GLY A 697 -18.75 -33.83 6.14
N ARG A 698 -19.08 -32.54 6.17
CA ARG A 698 -20.48 -32.11 6.04
C ARG A 698 -20.61 -31.33 4.75
N GLU A 699 -21.20 -31.98 3.74
CA GLU A 699 -21.79 -31.29 2.59
C GLU A 699 -22.81 -30.28 3.10
N THR A 700 -22.65 -29.01 2.71
CA THR A 700 -23.76 -28.08 2.46
C THR A 700 -23.41 -27.21 1.29
#